data_AF-R7WG48-F1
#
_entry.id   AF-R7WG48-F1
#
_cell.length_a   1.000
_cell.length_b   1.000
_cell.length_c   1.000
_cell.angle_alpha   90.00
_cell.angle_beta   90.00
_cell.angle_gamma   90.00
#
_symmetry.space_group_name_H-M   'P 1'
#
loop_
_entity.id
_entity.type
_entity.pdbx_description
1 polymer ?
#
loop_
_entity_poly.entity_id
_entity_poly.type
_entity_poly.pdbx_seq_one_letter_code
_entity_poly.pdbx_strand_id
1 'polypeptide(L)'
;MSIPHWRAAMEQEYHALMKNKTWTLVPPPSRVNIIDSKWVFKVKKHADGSIERYKARLVAKGFKQRQGLDYEDTFSPVVKPTTIRLLLSLAVSRGWSLRQLDVQNAFLHGLLEEEVYKRQPPGFVDHTQPYHLCHLTKAIYGLKQAPRAWHARLASALRTHGFIPSTADTSLFLFQRPSVTMYLLVYVDDIVLVSSSPTAADALVTALGRDFAVKDLGQLHFFLGIEVAQQSRGSLALTQKYSLDLLRRASMLKCKPSPTPMSSTDTLSAADGALLSPEDATMFHARTKHIEIDYHFVRERVAQKLLQVRFISSKDQLADIFTKPLPSPMFEVYRRNLNLLDTSGSLGLYANKLQGELPLDIGAPLPEIIVFTLGQNMLEGHIPASLGNASGLELIDLSSNSFVGEIPTFGKLLNLEYLNLGHSILESSESQRWESLYGLTNCSNLFMLSLDNNQLLGAIPDLVGKLSTHLISLHLSGNNLSRIVPSSLANLTSIIDLDLSNNSLTGTIEGWLGSLKNLQSLDLHGNNFVGFIPPSFGNLSELTILSLAQNEFKGHIPSTLGKLSQLSRLDLSYNNLQGDIRPEISELKQLIALYLSSSRLSGKIPDDLGKCQGLVTIQMDHNNLTGVIPTSLGNLLSLEMLNLSYNDLSGVIPTVLSDLQLLSKLDLSYNRLQGAIPRNGVFEHPANVSLDGNQGLCGRATGFHVPSCPDASPRTGRHYRLIMVLIPIIGFLSLALLTCFIIHEKIPQATFSLFPSLGEKFPRVSYWDLARATGNFSEINLIGEGSYSSVYKGKLKQVKTEIAVKILDLEIPGAEGSFALECKALRGIRHRNIVPLITECSAIDKKGNNFRALIYAFMPNGNLDTWLHHQGNQAARKHLGLAQRISIATNIADALDYLHHDSRRPIIHCDLKPSNILLDIHINACLGDFGIARFYVDSKLRTVGDSSSIAANGTLGYMAPGI
;
A
#
# COMPACT_ATOMS: atom_id res chain seq x y z
N MET A 1 -4.38 10.48 -53.99
CA MET A 1 -5.72 9.87 -53.73
C MET A 1 -5.99 8.71 -54.70
N SER A 2 -4.99 7.84 -54.96
CA SER A 2 -5.02 6.82 -56.03
C SER A 2 -5.24 5.39 -55.53
N ILE A 3 -5.48 5.19 -54.23
CA ILE A 3 -5.74 3.86 -53.66
C ILE A 3 -7.24 3.77 -53.36
N PRO A 4 -8.03 3.00 -54.14
CA PRO A 4 -9.49 2.96 -54.04
C PRO A 4 -9.99 2.66 -52.63
N HIS A 5 -9.31 1.78 -51.90
CA HIS A 5 -9.69 1.38 -50.55
C HIS A 5 -9.59 2.51 -49.51
N TRP A 6 -8.61 3.42 -49.64
CA TRP A 6 -8.51 4.58 -48.72
C TRP A 6 -9.54 5.66 -49.05
N ARG A 7 -9.84 5.87 -50.34
CA ARG A 7 -10.92 6.78 -50.74
C ARG A 7 -12.26 6.26 -50.24
N ALA A 8 -12.56 4.98 -50.41
CA ALA A 8 -13.75 4.34 -49.86
C ALA A 8 -13.84 4.48 -48.33
N ALA A 9 -12.72 4.34 -47.61
CA ALA A 9 -12.68 4.55 -46.16
C ALA A 9 -12.93 6.02 -45.75
N MET A 10 -12.43 6.99 -46.53
CA MET A 10 -12.72 8.42 -46.32
C MET A 10 -14.17 8.76 -46.60
N GLU A 11 -14.73 8.25 -47.70
CA GLU A 11 -16.14 8.37 -48.05
C GLU A 11 -17.02 7.82 -46.93
N GLN A 12 -16.72 6.62 -46.43
CA GLN A 12 -17.47 6.01 -45.33
C GLN A 12 -17.48 6.88 -44.06
N GLU A 13 -16.31 7.40 -43.66
CA GLU A 13 -16.21 8.30 -42.50
C GLU A 13 -16.92 9.64 -42.76
N TYR A 14 -16.77 10.22 -43.95
CA TYR A 14 -17.45 11.47 -44.31
C TYR A 14 -18.97 11.32 -44.31
N HIS A 15 -19.49 10.25 -44.91
CA HIS A 15 -20.92 9.92 -44.87
C HIS A 15 -21.41 9.71 -43.44
N ALA A 16 -20.61 9.08 -42.58
CA ALA A 16 -20.95 8.95 -41.16
C ALA A 16 -21.05 10.32 -40.47
N LEU A 17 -20.13 11.25 -40.75
CA LEU A 17 -20.18 12.61 -40.21
C LEU A 17 -21.42 13.38 -40.71
N MET A 18 -21.73 13.30 -42.01
CA MET A 18 -22.90 13.96 -42.57
C MET A 18 -24.21 13.37 -42.03
N LYS A 19 -24.30 12.03 -41.91
CA LYS A 19 -25.46 11.33 -41.32
C LYS A 19 -25.72 11.77 -39.88
N ASN A 20 -24.65 12.01 -39.11
CA ASN A 20 -24.76 12.48 -37.72
C ASN A 20 -25.01 13.99 -37.59
N LYS A 21 -25.20 14.70 -38.71
CA LYS A 21 -25.37 16.16 -38.76
C LYS A 21 -24.28 16.89 -37.98
N THR A 22 -23.03 16.41 -38.09
CA THR A 22 -21.90 16.88 -37.28
C THR A 22 -21.63 18.38 -37.43
N TRP A 23 -22.03 18.97 -38.55
CA TRP A 23 -21.96 20.41 -38.78
C TRP A 23 -23.04 20.89 -39.74
N THR A 24 -23.28 22.20 -39.70
CA THR A 24 -24.04 22.94 -40.71
C THR A 24 -23.11 23.89 -41.46
N LEU A 25 -23.36 24.09 -42.75
CA LEU A 25 -22.62 25.09 -43.53
C LEU A 25 -23.18 26.48 -43.26
N VAL A 26 -22.32 27.41 -42.88
CA VAL A 26 -22.67 28.80 -42.58
C VAL A 26 -21.66 29.76 -43.23
N PRO A 27 -22.07 31.00 -43.57
CA PRO A 27 -21.13 32.01 -44.01
C PRO A 27 -20.12 32.33 -42.89
N PRO A 28 -18.89 32.78 -43.22
CA PRO A 28 -17.86 33.05 -42.22
C PRO A 28 -18.31 34.11 -41.20
N PRO A 29 -18.37 33.78 -39.89
CA PRO A 29 -18.73 34.77 -38.87
C PRO A 29 -17.58 35.75 -38.63
N SER A 30 -17.94 36.96 -38.18
CA SER A 30 -16.96 37.99 -37.83
C SER A 30 -16.31 37.67 -36.47
N ARG A 31 -14.97 37.67 -36.41
CA ARG A 31 -14.17 37.53 -35.17
C ARG A 31 -14.25 36.17 -34.45
N VAL A 32 -14.28 35.05 -35.18
CA VAL A 32 -14.21 33.71 -34.58
C VAL A 32 -12.95 32.95 -35.03
N ASN A 33 -12.41 32.10 -34.15
CA ASN A 33 -11.26 31.26 -34.46
C ASN A 33 -11.66 30.11 -35.40
N ILE A 34 -11.04 30.05 -36.59
CA ILE A 34 -11.35 29.03 -37.61
C ILE A 34 -10.28 27.94 -37.57
N ILE A 35 -10.70 26.70 -37.32
CA ILE A 35 -9.81 25.54 -37.27
C ILE A 35 -9.83 24.71 -38.57
N ASP A 36 -8.77 23.94 -38.80
CA ASP A 36 -8.65 23.03 -39.94
C ASP A 36 -8.89 21.56 -39.53
N SER A 37 -8.96 20.66 -40.51
CA SER A 37 -8.92 19.21 -40.27
C SER A 37 -7.92 18.48 -41.18
N LYS A 38 -7.56 17.25 -40.80
CA LYS A 38 -6.75 16.33 -41.60
C LYS A 38 -7.32 14.91 -41.54
N TRP A 39 -7.00 14.10 -42.53
CA TRP A 39 -7.33 12.68 -42.53
C TRP A 39 -6.21 11.85 -41.90
N VAL A 40 -6.57 10.90 -41.03
CA VAL A 40 -5.67 9.93 -40.41
C VAL A 40 -6.05 8.54 -40.88
N PHE A 41 -5.07 7.75 -41.32
CA PHE A 41 -5.27 6.44 -41.94
C PHE A 41 -4.67 5.33 -41.09
N LYS A 42 -5.40 4.21 -40.92
CA LYS A 42 -4.94 3.03 -40.19
C LYS A 42 -5.44 1.74 -40.85
N VAL A 43 -4.54 0.78 -41.06
CA VAL A 43 -4.89 -0.57 -41.49
C VAL A 43 -5.19 -1.41 -40.25
N LYS A 44 -6.36 -2.05 -40.22
CA LYS A 44 -6.73 -3.05 -39.21
C LYS A 44 -6.36 -4.42 -39.73
N LYS A 45 -5.77 -5.26 -38.87
CA LYS A 45 -5.29 -6.60 -39.20
C LYS A 45 -5.90 -7.62 -38.26
N HIS A 46 -6.17 -8.81 -38.76
CA HIS A 46 -6.54 -9.98 -37.96
C HIS A 46 -5.34 -10.50 -37.13
N ALA A 47 -5.60 -11.39 -36.18
CA ALA A 47 -4.58 -11.97 -35.30
C ALA A 47 -3.49 -12.76 -36.07
N ASP A 48 -3.82 -13.27 -37.25
CA ASP A 48 -2.90 -13.95 -38.18
C ASP A 48 -2.07 -12.99 -39.06
N GLY A 49 -2.29 -11.67 -38.92
CA GLY A 49 -1.58 -10.63 -39.66
C GLY A 49 -2.20 -10.24 -41.01
N SER A 50 -3.27 -10.91 -41.46
CA SER A 50 -4.02 -10.55 -42.67
C SER A 50 -4.78 -9.21 -42.50
N ILE A 51 -5.06 -8.50 -43.59
CA ILE A 51 -5.73 -7.19 -43.53
C ILE A 51 -7.23 -7.38 -43.34
N GLU A 52 -7.74 -6.89 -42.20
CA GLU A 52 -9.17 -6.88 -41.89
C GLU A 52 -9.88 -5.75 -42.64
N ARG A 53 -9.37 -4.50 -42.53
CA ARG A 53 -9.94 -3.35 -43.23
C ARG A 53 -9.04 -2.11 -43.21
N TYR A 54 -9.32 -1.20 -44.13
CA TYR A 54 -8.77 0.15 -44.18
C TYR A 54 -9.67 1.12 -43.41
N LYS A 55 -9.13 1.88 -42.47
CA LYS A 55 -9.87 2.85 -41.65
C LYS A 55 -9.30 4.26 -41.82
N ALA A 56 -10.13 5.21 -42.24
CA ALA A 56 -9.81 6.63 -42.25
C ALA A 56 -10.59 7.34 -41.13
N ARG A 57 -10.02 8.36 -40.50
CA ARG A 57 -10.69 9.23 -39.53
C ARG A 57 -10.42 10.69 -39.86
N LEU A 58 -11.46 11.52 -39.82
CA LEU A 58 -11.30 12.97 -39.95
C LEU A 58 -11.00 13.57 -38.58
N VAL A 59 -9.86 14.24 -38.46
CA VAL A 59 -9.35 14.77 -37.19
C VAL A 59 -9.18 16.28 -37.29
N ALA A 60 -9.82 17.02 -36.38
CA ALA A 60 -9.59 18.45 -36.20
C ALA A 60 -8.15 18.73 -35.79
N LYS A 61 -7.60 19.85 -36.26
CA LYS A 61 -6.33 20.40 -35.79
C LYS A 61 -6.57 21.23 -34.52
N GLY A 62 -7.09 20.62 -33.46
CA GLY A 62 -7.50 21.32 -32.23
C GLY A 62 -6.34 21.92 -31.43
N PHE A 63 -5.08 21.68 -31.79
CA PHE A 63 -3.96 22.46 -31.26
C PHE A 63 -4.05 23.96 -31.60
N LYS A 64 -4.84 24.34 -32.62
CA LYS A 64 -5.17 25.74 -32.95
C LYS A 64 -6.26 26.35 -32.06
N GLN A 65 -6.91 25.56 -31.20
CA GLN A 65 -7.87 26.07 -30.20
C GLN A 65 -7.10 26.73 -29.03
N ARG A 66 -7.61 27.86 -28.55
CA ARG A 66 -7.04 28.71 -27.49
C ARG A 66 -7.81 28.52 -26.18
N GLN A 67 -7.07 28.34 -25.09
CA GLN A 67 -7.65 28.17 -23.74
C GLN A 67 -8.34 29.47 -23.29
N GLY A 68 -9.50 29.38 -22.64
CA GLY A 68 -10.30 30.53 -22.20
C GLY A 68 -11.05 31.24 -23.33
N LEU A 69 -11.05 30.68 -24.54
CA LEU A 69 -11.74 31.22 -25.72
C LEU A 69 -12.50 30.12 -26.48
N ASP A 70 -11.84 29.00 -26.79
CA ASP A 70 -12.42 27.88 -27.55
C ASP A 70 -12.60 26.60 -26.69
N TYR A 71 -12.02 26.59 -25.49
CA TYR A 71 -12.12 25.54 -24.47
C TYR A 71 -11.51 25.99 -23.13
N GLU A 72 -12.04 25.49 -22.01
CA GLU A 72 -11.55 25.81 -20.66
C GLU A 72 -10.53 24.80 -20.09
N ASP A 73 -10.79 23.49 -20.27
CA ASP A 73 -9.97 22.42 -19.72
C ASP A 73 -9.71 21.28 -20.73
N THR A 74 -8.84 20.33 -20.35
CA THR A 74 -8.62 19.09 -21.11
C THR A 74 -8.82 17.90 -20.18
N PHE A 75 -9.78 17.03 -20.52
CA PHE A 75 -10.12 15.82 -19.77
C PHE A 75 -10.00 14.59 -20.67
N SER A 76 -9.65 13.43 -20.12
CA SER A 76 -9.67 12.14 -20.82
C SER A 76 -10.32 11.08 -19.93
N PRO A 77 -11.40 10.39 -20.38
CA PRO A 77 -12.09 9.40 -19.57
C PRO A 77 -11.29 8.10 -19.52
N VAL A 78 -10.35 8.02 -18.57
CA VAL A 78 -9.49 6.85 -18.38
C VAL A 78 -9.63 6.36 -16.96
N VAL A 79 -10.14 5.13 -16.80
CA VAL A 79 -10.30 4.47 -15.52
C VAL A 79 -8.98 3.96 -14.93
N LYS A 80 -8.80 4.06 -13.61
CA LYS A 80 -7.56 3.71 -12.91
C LYS A 80 -7.25 2.20 -12.99
N PRO A 81 -5.99 1.80 -13.15
CA PRO A 81 -5.58 0.39 -13.15
C PRO A 81 -6.04 -0.40 -11.91
N THR A 82 -6.06 0.21 -10.73
CA THR A 82 -6.57 -0.39 -9.48
C THR A 82 -8.07 -0.66 -9.52
N THR A 83 -8.85 0.25 -10.10
CA THR A 83 -10.30 0.11 -10.33
C THR A 83 -10.59 -1.03 -11.32
N ILE A 84 -9.81 -1.13 -12.41
CA ILE A 84 -9.91 -2.22 -13.39
C ILE A 84 -9.67 -3.57 -12.70
N ARG A 85 -8.58 -3.69 -11.92
CA ARG A 85 -8.24 -4.93 -11.20
C ARG A 85 -9.34 -5.35 -10.22
N LEU A 86 -9.85 -4.42 -9.41
CA LEU A 86 -10.94 -4.68 -8.47
C LEU A 86 -12.19 -5.23 -9.17
N LEU A 87 -12.60 -4.62 -10.28
CA LEU A 87 -13.82 -5.02 -10.97
C LEU A 87 -13.69 -6.31 -11.77
N LEU A 88 -12.50 -6.59 -12.34
CA LEU A 88 -12.23 -7.89 -12.95
C LEU A 88 -12.29 -9.00 -11.88
N SER A 89 -11.66 -8.80 -10.72
CA SER A 89 -11.74 -9.76 -9.61
C SER A 89 -13.16 -9.93 -9.07
N LEU A 90 -13.93 -8.83 -8.98
CA LEU A 90 -15.34 -8.84 -8.55
C LEU A 90 -16.25 -9.58 -9.54
N ALA A 91 -15.99 -9.43 -10.83
CA ALA A 91 -16.78 -10.10 -11.83
C ALA A 91 -16.58 -11.61 -11.80
N VAL A 92 -15.34 -12.05 -11.59
CA VAL A 92 -14.94 -13.46 -11.56
C VAL A 92 -15.46 -14.15 -10.32
N SER A 93 -15.21 -13.56 -9.15
CA SER A 93 -15.72 -14.06 -7.86
C SER A 93 -17.25 -14.18 -7.82
N ARG A 94 -17.97 -13.39 -8.63
CA ARG A 94 -19.44 -13.43 -8.67
C ARG A 94 -20.03 -14.12 -9.90
N GLY A 95 -19.19 -14.68 -10.77
CA GLY A 95 -19.64 -15.24 -12.06
C GLY A 95 -20.42 -14.23 -12.90
N TRP A 96 -20.17 -12.94 -12.69
CA TRP A 96 -20.83 -11.85 -13.40
C TRP A 96 -20.27 -11.76 -14.80
N SER A 97 -21.12 -11.38 -15.74
CA SER A 97 -20.68 -11.22 -17.12
C SER A 97 -19.73 -10.04 -17.20
N LEU A 98 -18.50 -10.31 -17.63
CA LEU A 98 -17.56 -9.31 -18.12
C LEU A 98 -17.80 -9.14 -19.62
N ARG A 99 -18.36 -7.99 -20.00
CA ARG A 99 -18.65 -7.68 -21.39
C ARG A 99 -17.84 -6.49 -21.84
N GLN A 100 -17.26 -6.58 -23.03
CA GLN A 100 -16.53 -5.47 -23.62
C GLN A 100 -17.39 -4.83 -24.70
N LEU A 101 -17.48 -3.50 -24.66
CA LEU A 101 -18.19 -2.70 -25.64
C LEU A 101 -17.23 -1.68 -26.24
N ASP A 102 -17.42 -1.37 -27.52
CA ASP A 102 -16.69 -0.34 -28.25
C ASP A 102 -17.69 0.69 -28.76
N VAL A 103 -17.53 1.97 -28.41
CA VAL A 103 -18.40 3.02 -28.95
C VAL A 103 -17.81 3.57 -30.24
N GLN A 104 -18.48 3.27 -31.35
CA GLN A 104 -18.04 3.74 -32.65
C GLN A 104 -18.14 5.26 -32.73
N ASN A 105 -16.99 5.85 -33.02
CA ASN A 105 -16.83 7.30 -33.14
C ASN A 105 -17.35 8.05 -31.91
N ALA A 106 -17.04 7.52 -30.72
CA ALA A 106 -17.37 8.03 -29.39
C ALA A 106 -17.51 9.56 -29.30
N PHE A 107 -16.50 10.30 -29.77
CA PHE A 107 -16.50 11.75 -29.70
C PHE A 107 -17.62 12.45 -30.49
N LEU A 108 -18.12 11.87 -31.59
CA LEU A 108 -19.23 12.43 -32.37
C LEU A 108 -20.54 12.51 -31.60
N HIS A 109 -20.66 11.73 -30.51
CA HIS A 109 -21.85 11.76 -29.67
C HIS A 109 -21.84 12.92 -28.68
N GLY A 110 -20.66 13.49 -28.39
CA GLY A 110 -20.49 14.66 -27.51
C GLY A 110 -21.08 15.93 -28.12
N LEU A 111 -21.79 16.70 -27.30
CA LEU A 111 -22.24 18.04 -27.65
C LEU A 111 -21.16 19.05 -27.27
N LEU A 112 -20.82 19.93 -28.20
CA LEU A 112 -19.85 20.99 -27.94
C LEU A 112 -20.52 22.05 -27.06
N GLU A 113 -19.84 22.45 -25.98
CA GLU A 113 -20.30 23.53 -25.10
C GLU A 113 -19.90 24.89 -25.69
N GLU A 114 -18.74 24.95 -26.34
CA GLU A 114 -18.25 26.14 -27.04
C GLU A 114 -18.45 26.01 -28.55
N GLU A 115 -18.78 27.12 -29.22
CA GLU A 115 -18.92 27.15 -30.68
C GLU A 115 -17.57 26.90 -31.37
N VAL A 116 -17.54 25.97 -32.33
CA VAL A 116 -16.33 25.66 -33.09
C VAL A 116 -16.60 25.73 -34.59
N TYR A 117 -15.87 26.61 -35.28
CA TYR A 117 -15.96 26.77 -36.72
C TYR A 117 -14.75 26.14 -37.40
N LYS A 118 -15.02 25.30 -38.40
CA LYS A 118 -13.98 24.54 -39.12
C LYS A 118 -14.11 24.71 -40.63
N ARG A 119 -12.99 24.77 -41.35
CA ARG A 119 -13.03 24.66 -42.82
C ARG A 119 -13.57 23.29 -43.26
N GLN A 120 -14.20 23.27 -44.43
CA GLN A 120 -14.75 22.05 -45.01
C GLN A 120 -13.66 20.97 -45.17
N PRO A 121 -13.99 19.67 -44.99
CA PRO A 121 -12.98 18.61 -44.98
C PRO A 121 -12.23 18.54 -46.31
N PRO A 122 -10.89 18.38 -46.30
CA PRO A 122 -10.11 18.22 -47.53
C PRO A 122 -10.64 17.05 -48.37
N GLY A 123 -10.98 17.31 -49.63
CA GLY A 123 -11.55 16.33 -50.56
C GLY A 123 -13.08 16.24 -50.57
N PHE A 124 -13.78 16.99 -49.72
CA PHE A 124 -15.24 16.98 -49.57
C PHE A 124 -15.81 18.39 -49.37
N VAL A 125 -15.52 19.29 -50.30
CA VAL A 125 -15.96 20.69 -50.29
C VAL A 125 -17.22 20.82 -51.15
N ASP A 126 -18.25 21.49 -50.64
CA ASP A 126 -19.42 21.85 -51.41
C ASP A 126 -19.06 22.95 -52.42
N HIS A 127 -19.10 22.60 -53.71
CA HIS A 127 -18.75 23.49 -54.80
C HIS A 127 -19.76 24.62 -55.01
N THR A 128 -21.00 24.49 -54.51
CA THR A 128 -22.01 25.55 -54.56
C THR A 128 -21.80 26.60 -53.46
N GLN A 129 -21.10 26.23 -52.38
CA GLN A 129 -20.81 27.09 -51.22
C GLN A 129 -19.34 26.95 -50.77
N PRO A 130 -18.34 27.28 -51.60
CA PRO A 130 -16.95 26.92 -51.36
C PRO A 130 -16.31 27.65 -50.16
N TYR A 131 -16.81 28.83 -49.81
CA TYR A 131 -16.30 29.65 -48.71
C TYR A 131 -17.07 29.48 -47.39
N HIS A 132 -18.14 28.69 -47.38
CA HIS A 132 -18.88 28.41 -46.15
C HIS A 132 -18.03 27.53 -45.22
N LEU A 133 -18.21 27.75 -43.92
CA LEU A 133 -17.54 27.01 -42.87
C LEU A 133 -18.48 25.96 -42.28
N CYS A 134 -17.90 24.85 -41.81
CA CYS A 134 -18.59 23.89 -40.97
C CYS A 134 -18.71 24.48 -39.56
N HIS A 135 -19.88 24.96 -39.19
CA HIS A 135 -20.21 25.20 -37.78
C HIS A 135 -20.44 23.84 -37.12
N LEU A 136 -19.50 23.40 -36.30
CA LEU A 136 -19.54 22.10 -35.66
C LEU A 136 -20.60 22.10 -34.56
N THR A 137 -21.59 21.23 -34.69
CA THR A 137 -22.62 20.98 -33.67
C THR A 137 -22.28 19.74 -32.84
N LYS A 138 -21.35 18.90 -33.32
CA LYS A 138 -20.87 17.69 -32.66
C LYS A 138 -19.35 17.68 -32.57
N ALA A 139 -18.83 17.08 -31.51
CA ALA A 139 -17.39 17.02 -31.31
C ALA A 139 -16.72 15.99 -32.25
N ILE A 140 -15.57 16.32 -32.83
CA ILE A 140 -14.79 15.40 -33.68
C ILE A 140 -13.41 15.12 -33.05
N TYR A 141 -12.79 14.00 -33.42
CA TYR A 141 -11.43 13.66 -32.97
C TYR A 141 -10.47 14.83 -33.18
N GLY A 142 -9.58 15.06 -32.20
CA GLY A 142 -8.58 16.12 -32.28
C GLY A 142 -9.01 17.49 -31.76
N LEU A 143 -10.30 17.70 -31.45
CA LEU A 143 -10.73 18.85 -30.63
C LEU A 143 -10.36 18.63 -29.17
N LYS A 144 -9.97 19.70 -28.47
CA LYS A 144 -9.55 19.62 -27.06
C LYS A 144 -10.71 19.30 -26.10
N GLN A 145 -11.89 19.85 -26.38
CA GLN A 145 -13.11 19.58 -25.61
C GLN A 145 -13.82 18.26 -25.98
N ALA A 146 -13.40 17.56 -27.05
CA ALA A 146 -14.12 16.37 -27.53
C ALA A 146 -14.23 15.21 -26.52
N PRO A 147 -13.17 14.83 -25.78
CA PRO A 147 -13.28 13.73 -24.84
C PRO A 147 -14.12 14.10 -23.60
N ARG A 148 -14.11 15.36 -23.17
CA ARG A 148 -14.99 15.90 -22.13
C ARG A 148 -16.44 15.87 -22.59
N ALA A 149 -16.74 16.46 -23.74
CA ALA A 149 -18.07 16.48 -24.34
C ALA A 149 -18.65 15.06 -24.49
N TRP A 150 -17.80 14.11 -24.90
CA TRP A 150 -18.14 12.69 -24.95
C TRP A 150 -18.47 12.12 -23.57
N HIS A 151 -17.55 12.23 -22.62
CA HIS A 151 -17.74 11.68 -21.28
C HIS A 151 -18.93 12.32 -20.56
N ALA A 152 -19.13 13.63 -20.69
CA ALA A 152 -20.26 14.35 -20.11
C ALA A 152 -21.59 13.88 -20.71
N ARG A 153 -21.67 13.68 -22.04
CA ARG A 153 -22.86 13.13 -22.70
C ARG A 153 -23.11 11.68 -22.29
N LEU A 154 -22.07 10.85 -22.24
CA LEU A 154 -22.16 9.46 -21.80
C LEU A 154 -22.60 9.39 -20.32
N ALA A 155 -21.97 10.16 -19.44
CA ALA A 155 -22.31 10.28 -18.03
C ALA A 155 -23.76 10.75 -17.85
N SER A 156 -24.21 11.70 -18.65
CA SER A 156 -25.60 12.16 -18.66
C SER A 156 -26.56 11.03 -19.08
N ALA A 157 -26.29 10.33 -20.19
CA ALA A 157 -27.11 9.19 -20.62
C ALA A 157 -27.14 8.07 -19.57
N LEU A 158 -25.98 7.72 -19.02
CA LEU A 158 -25.86 6.75 -17.94
C LEU A 158 -26.67 7.19 -16.71
N ARG A 159 -26.61 8.46 -16.32
CA ARG A 159 -27.46 9.03 -15.26
C ARG A 159 -28.94 8.92 -15.56
N THR A 160 -29.39 9.17 -16.79
CA THR A 160 -30.80 8.96 -17.17
C THR A 160 -31.23 7.49 -17.10
N HIS A 161 -30.28 6.57 -17.29
CA HIS A 161 -30.46 5.15 -17.06
C HIS A 161 -30.20 4.72 -15.62
N GLY A 162 -29.95 5.65 -14.69
CA GLY A 162 -29.83 5.41 -13.25
C GLY A 162 -28.43 5.08 -12.75
N PHE A 163 -27.39 5.30 -13.56
CA PHE A 163 -26.00 5.18 -13.12
C PHE A 163 -25.55 6.43 -12.37
N ILE A 164 -24.64 6.25 -11.41
CA ILE A 164 -24.02 7.33 -10.64
C ILE A 164 -22.50 7.26 -10.86
N PRO A 165 -21.82 8.39 -11.17
CA PRO A 165 -20.37 8.41 -11.28
C PRO A 165 -19.69 8.21 -9.92
N SER A 166 -18.58 7.48 -9.89
CA SER A 166 -17.77 7.30 -8.68
C SER A 166 -17.01 8.58 -8.32
N THR A 167 -16.92 8.88 -7.02
CA THR A 167 -16.14 10.01 -6.48
C THR A 167 -14.64 9.70 -6.41
N ALA A 168 -14.26 8.42 -6.42
CA ALA A 168 -12.87 7.97 -6.35
C ALA A 168 -12.24 7.75 -7.74
N ASP A 169 -13.05 7.57 -8.78
CA ASP A 169 -12.61 7.36 -10.15
C ASP A 169 -13.68 7.88 -11.13
N THR A 170 -13.38 9.01 -11.76
CA THR A 170 -14.35 9.74 -12.60
C THR A 170 -14.79 8.98 -13.85
N SER A 171 -14.10 7.89 -14.20
CA SER A 171 -14.43 7.04 -15.36
C SER A 171 -15.08 5.71 -14.96
N LEU A 172 -15.49 5.57 -13.69
CA LEU A 172 -16.30 4.45 -13.20
C LEU A 172 -17.74 4.91 -12.93
N PHE A 173 -18.70 4.21 -13.52
CA PHE A 173 -20.13 4.42 -13.31
C PHE A 173 -20.77 3.19 -12.66
N LEU A 174 -21.60 3.44 -11.66
CA LEU A 174 -22.22 2.42 -10.84
C LEU A 174 -23.73 2.45 -11.07
N PHE A 175 -24.33 1.33 -11.44
CA PHE A 175 -25.78 1.16 -11.47
C PHE A 175 -26.16 0.02 -10.56
N GLN A 176 -27.04 0.30 -9.63
CA GLN A 176 -27.44 -0.66 -8.64
C GLN A 176 -28.94 -0.58 -8.44
N ARG A 177 -29.63 -1.63 -8.90
CA ARG A 177 -31.03 -1.91 -8.63
C ARG A 177 -31.15 -3.27 -7.94
N PRO A 178 -32.26 -3.54 -7.23
CA PRO A 178 -32.40 -4.74 -6.39
C PRO A 178 -32.12 -6.08 -7.08
N SER A 179 -32.33 -6.18 -8.40
CA SER A 179 -32.12 -7.39 -9.21
C SER A 179 -30.99 -7.29 -10.24
N VAL A 180 -30.39 -6.11 -10.40
CA VAL A 180 -29.38 -5.83 -11.42
C VAL A 180 -28.37 -4.84 -10.87
N THR A 181 -27.15 -5.32 -10.67
CA THR A 181 -25.96 -4.49 -10.46
C THR A 181 -25.11 -4.51 -11.73
N MET A 182 -24.71 -3.31 -12.16
CA MET A 182 -23.81 -3.10 -13.28
C MET A 182 -22.74 -2.08 -12.90
N TYR A 183 -21.49 -2.41 -13.21
CA TYR A 183 -20.38 -1.46 -13.15
C TYR A 183 -19.88 -1.24 -14.56
N LEU A 184 -19.77 0.03 -14.93
CA LEU A 184 -19.39 0.42 -16.27
C LEU A 184 -18.11 1.24 -16.17
N LEU A 185 -17.03 0.64 -16.63
CA LEU A 185 -15.70 1.23 -16.76
C LEU A 185 -15.58 1.90 -18.12
N VAL A 186 -15.09 3.14 -18.15
CA VAL A 186 -14.82 3.86 -19.40
C VAL A 186 -13.32 4.06 -19.57
N TYR A 187 -12.77 3.58 -20.69
CA TYR A 187 -11.43 3.87 -21.15
C TYR A 187 -11.50 4.39 -22.59
N VAL A 188 -11.65 5.72 -22.72
CA VAL A 188 -11.83 6.43 -24.01
C VAL A 188 -13.08 5.98 -24.77
N ASP A 189 -12.93 5.09 -25.75
CA ASP A 189 -14.00 4.49 -26.56
C ASP A 189 -14.31 3.03 -26.16
N ASP A 190 -13.43 2.39 -25.38
CA ASP A 190 -13.63 1.07 -24.82
C ASP A 190 -14.40 1.16 -23.49
N ILE A 191 -15.39 0.30 -23.34
CA ILE A 191 -16.19 0.17 -22.13
C ILE A 191 -16.13 -1.27 -21.64
N VAL A 192 -15.84 -1.47 -20.35
CA VAL A 192 -16.01 -2.77 -19.71
C VAL A 192 -17.25 -2.69 -18.84
N LEU A 193 -18.27 -3.46 -19.24
CA LEU A 193 -19.50 -3.61 -18.51
C LEU A 193 -19.43 -4.90 -17.70
N VAL A 194 -19.33 -4.75 -16.40
CA VAL A 194 -19.44 -5.84 -15.44
C VAL A 194 -20.90 -5.89 -14.99
N SER A 195 -21.61 -6.99 -15.27
CA SER A 195 -23.02 -7.10 -14.92
C SER A 195 -23.34 -8.41 -14.23
N SER A 196 -24.10 -8.28 -13.15
CA SER A 196 -24.75 -9.41 -12.46
C SER A 196 -25.85 -10.08 -13.29
N SER A 197 -26.35 -9.41 -14.33
CA SER A 197 -27.39 -9.92 -15.20
C SER A 197 -26.98 -9.73 -16.66
N PRO A 198 -26.71 -10.82 -17.38
CA PRO A 198 -26.44 -10.76 -18.82
C PRO A 198 -27.58 -10.10 -19.59
N THR A 199 -28.84 -10.39 -19.23
CA THR A 199 -30.02 -9.79 -19.88
C THR A 199 -30.19 -8.30 -19.59
N ALA A 200 -29.83 -7.84 -18.39
CA ALA A 200 -29.84 -6.41 -18.10
C ALA A 200 -28.63 -5.69 -18.71
N ALA A 201 -27.49 -6.37 -18.83
CA ALA A 201 -26.40 -5.90 -19.67
C ALA A 201 -26.85 -5.79 -21.12
N ASP A 202 -27.56 -6.77 -21.67
CA ASP A 202 -28.14 -6.71 -23.03
C ASP A 202 -29.11 -5.52 -23.15
N ALA A 203 -29.98 -5.31 -22.16
CA ALA A 203 -30.92 -4.21 -22.15
C ALA A 203 -30.22 -2.85 -22.06
N LEU A 204 -29.17 -2.72 -21.24
CA LEU A 204 -28.36 -1.50 -21.16
C LEU A 204 -27.58 -1.27 -22.45
N VAL A 205 -26.96 -2.31 -23.01
CA VAL A 205 -26.26 -2.23 -24.31
C VAL A 205 -27.24 -1.81 -25.40
N THR A 206 -28.46 -2.34 -25.39
CA THR A 206 -29.53 -1.97 -26.33
C THR A 206 -29.99 -0.53 -26.11
N ALA A 207 -30.13 -0.08 -24.85
CA ALA A 207 -30.53 1.28 -24.51
C ALA A 207 -29.45 2.30 -24.89
N LEU A 208 -28.19 2.04 -24.53
CA LEU A 208 -27.04 2.82 -24.98
C LEU A 208 -26.92 2.80 -26.50
N GLY A 209 -27.29 1.70 -27.15
CA GLY A 209 -27.36 1.58 -28.61
C GLY A 209 -28.37 2.52 -29.31
N ARG A 210 -29.35 3.08 -28.57
CA ARG A 210 -30.29 4.09 -29.10
C ARG A 210 -29.66 5.48 -29.15
N ASP A 211 -28.79 5.77 -28.20
CA ASP A 211 -28.16 7.07 -28.01
C ASP A 211 -26.74 7.13 -28.60
N PHE A 212 -26.07 5.98 -28.69
CA PHE A 212 -24.68 5.84 -29.10
C PHE A 212 -24.53 4.66 -30.06
N ALA A 213 -23.56 4.77 -30.98
CA ALA A 213 -23.23 3.68 -31.90
C ALA A 213 -22.37 2.61 -31.20
N VAL A 214 -22.96 1.90 -30.23
CA VAL A 214 -22.27 0.87 -29.44
C VAL A 214 -22.13 -0.42 -30.24
N LYS A 215 -20.91 -0.97 -30.31
CA LYS A 215 -20.62 -2.31 -30.77
C LYS A 215 -20.32 -3.20 -29.58
N ASP A 216 -21.11 -4.23 -29.41
CA ASP A 216 -20.84 -5.27 -28.41
C ASP A 216 -19.78 -6.24 -28.93
N LEU A 217 -18.69 -6.39 -28.19
CA LEU A 217 -17.60 -7.31 -28.49
C LEU A 217 -17.75 -8.65 -27.76
N GLY A 218 -18.81 -8.81 -26.98
CA GLY A 218 -19.10 -10.01 -26.22
C GLY A 218 -18.24 -10.11 -24.96
N GLN A 219 -17.88 -11.33 -24.60
CA GLN A 219 -17.13 -11.61 -23.38
C GLN A 219 -15.73 -10.96 -23.42
N LEU A 220 -15.29 -10.43 -22.29
CA LEU A 220 -13.99 -9.79 -22.17
C LEU A 220 -12.86 -10.82 -22.36
N HIS A 221 -12.22 -10.79 -23.53
CA HIS A 221 -11.06 -11.64 -23.83
C HIS A 221 -9.74 -10.85 -23.82
N PHE A 222 -9.78 -9.56 -24.17
CA PHE A 222 -8.60 -8.70 -24.18
C PHE A 222 -8.95 -7.29 -23.75
N PHE A 223 -8.23 -6.78 -22.75
CA PHE A 223 -8.40 -5.40 -22.30
C PHE A 223 -7.04 -4.76 -22.05
N LEU A 224 -6.75 -3.66 -22.76
CA LEU A 224 -5.49 -2.92 -22.64
C LEU A 224 -4.21 -3.78 -22.81
N GLY A 225 -4.25 -4.77 -23.70
CA GLY A 225 -3.12 -5.69 -23.95
C GLY A 225 -3.02 -6.86 -22.96
N ILE A 226 -3.93 -6.96 -21.99
CA ILE A 226 -4.03 -8.09 -21.08
C ILE A 226 -4.98 -9.11 -21.70
N GLU A 227 -4.53 -10.34 -21.89
CA GLU A 227 -5.39 -11.45 -22.27
C GLU A 227 -6.08 -11.99 -21.01
N VAL A 228 -7.39 -12.08 -21.08
CA VAL A 228 -8.27 -12.52 -20.00
C VAL A 228 -8.85 -13.86 -20.43
N ALA A 229 -8.29 -14.95 -19.92
CA ALA A 229 -8.77 -16.31 -20.21
C ALA A 229 -9.57 -16.84 -19.02
N GLN A 230 -10.88 -17.00 -19.21
CA GLN A 230 -11.75 -17.61 -18.21
C GLN A 230 -11.63 -19.14 -18.32
N GLN A 231 -11.13 -19.80 -17.27
CA GLN A 231 -11.05 -21.26 -17.24
C GLN A 231 -12.33 -21.86 -16.63
N SER A 232 -12.61 -23.13 -16.93
CA SER A 232 -13.90 -23.80 -16.70
C SER A 232 -14.27 -24.11 -15.23
N ARG A 233 -13.70 -23.40 -14.26
CA ARG A 233 -14.05 -23.48 -12.82
C ARG A 233 -13.92 -22.13 -12.08
N GLY A 234 -14.25 -21.02 -12.74
CA GLY A 234 -14.32 -19.71 -12.08
C GLY A 234 -12.97 -19.01 -11.83
N SER A 235 -11.89 -19.46 -12.47
CA SER A 235 -10.58 -18.79 -12.43
C SER A 235 -10.33 -17.93 -13.68
N LEU A 236 -9.61 -16.82 -13.52
CA LEU A 236 -9.01 -16.06 -14.62
C LEU A 236 -7.52 -16.37 -14.72
N ALA A 237 -7.07 -16.78 -15.90
CA ALA A 237 -5.67 -16.70 -16.28
C ALA A 237 -5.44 -15.35 -16.97
N LEU A 238 -4.58 -14.51 -16.39
CA LEU A 238 -4.12 -13.26 -16.99
C LEU A 238 -2.77 -13.55 -17.65
N THR A 239 -2.74 -13.67 -18.97
CA THR A 239 -1.52 -14.02 -19.72
C THR A 239 -0.83 -12.79 -20.31
N GLN A 240 0.51 -12.77 -20.30
CA GLN A 240 1.37 -11.69 -20.82
C GLN A 240 1.45 -11.65 -22.37
N LYS A 241 0.33 -11.89 -23.06
CA LYS A 241 0.32 -12.08 -24.52
C LYS A 241 0.78 -10.86 -25.32
N TYR A 242 0.44 -9.64 -24.88
CA TYR A 242 0.92 -8.42 -25.53
C TYR A 242 2.45 -8.31 -25.53
N SER A 243 3.11 -8.68 -24.43
CA SER A 243 4.58 -8.70 -24.32
C SER A 243 5.17 -9.72 -25.30
N LEU A 244 4.57 -10.91 -25.40
CA LEU A 244 4.98 -11.97 -26.31
C LEU A 244 4.78 -11.61 -27.79
N ASP A 245 3.70 -10.92 -28.13
CA ASP A 245 3.43 -10.45 -29.50
C ASP A 245 4.39 -9.33 -29.92
N LEU A 246 4.77 -8.45 -28.98
CA LEU A 246 5.76 -7.40 -29.21
C LEU A 246 7.14 -8.01 -29.51
N LEU A 247 7.54 -9.01 -28.74
CA LEU A 247 8.76 -9.80 -28.98
C LEU A 247 8.69 -10.56 -30.31
N ARG A 248 7.54 -11.12 -30.69
CA ARG A 248 7.34 -11.81 -31.97
C ARG A 248 7.55 -10.87 -33.16
N ARG A 249 6.93 -9.70 -33.15
CA ARG A 249 7.07 -8.70 -34.24
C ARG A 249 8.49 -8.15 -34.33
N ALA A 250 9.18 -8.05 -33.20
CA ALA A 250 10.58 -7.64 -33.16
C ALA A 250 11.54 -8.77 -33.57
N SER A 251 11.04 -9.98 -33.89
CA SER A 251 11.84 -11.21 -34.10
C SER A 251 12.71 -11.59 -32.89
N MET A 252 12.27 -11.20 -31.69
CA MET A 252 12.99 -11.36 -30.43
C MET A 252 12.44 -12.46 -29.52
N LEU A 253 11.49 -13.29 -30.00
CA LEU A 253 10.98 -14.45 -29.25
C LEU A 253 12.08 -15.44 -28.84
N LYS A 254 13.19 -15.48 -29.60
CA LYS A 254 14.36 -16.32 -29.33
C LYS A 254 15.53 -15.55 -28.72
N CYS A 255 15.36 -14.24 -28.47
CA CYS A 255 16.38 -13.46 -27.80
C CYS A 255 16.46 -13.86 -26.33
N LYS A 256 17.66 -13.79 -25.74
CA LYS A 256 17.82 -13.89 -24.29
C LYS A 256 16.95 -12.79 -23.65
N PRO A 257 16.05 -13.15 -22.71
CA PRO A 257 15.24 -12.15 -22.02
C PRO A 257 16.16 -11.11 -21.33
N SER A 258 15.79 -9.85 -21.46
CA SER A 258 16.50 -8.70 -20.88
C SER A 258 15.61 -8.04 -19.83
N PRO A 259 16.16 -7.64 -18.66
CA PRO A 259 15.37 -7.37 -17.46
C PRO A 259 14.49 -6.09 -17.46
N THR A 260 14.49 -5.19 -18.48
CA THR A 260 13.41 -4.20 -18.79
C THR A 260 13.80 -3.16 -19.87
N PRO A 261 12.84 -2.41 -20.47
CA PRO A 261 13.06 -1.37 -21.49
C PRO A 261 13.04 0.08 -20.98
N MET A 262 13.25 0.33 -19.68
CA MET A 262 13.32 1.68 -19.11
C MET A 262 14.63 1.85 -18.33
N SER A 263 15.23 3.05 -18.42
CA SER A 263 16.52 3.34 -17.78
C SER A 263 16.35 3.36 -16.27
N SER A 264 17.22 2.65 -15.55
CA SER A 264 17.30 2.63 -14.09
C SER A 264 17.79 3.96 -13.47
N THR A 265 17.87 5.02 -14.26
CA THR A 265 18.48 6.31 -13.90
C THR A 265 17.46 7.42 -13.64
N ASP A 266 16.17 7.20 -13.91
CA ASP A 266 15.14 8.21 -13.68
C ASP A 266 14.50 7.99 -12.30
N THR A 267 14.77 8.89 -11.37
CA THR A 267 14.16 8.97 -10.04
C THR A 267 13.24 10.18 -9.97
N LEU A 268 11.97 9.97 -9.59
CA LEU A 268 11.00 11.05 -9.34
C LEU A 268 11.28 11.66 -7.96
N SER A 269 11.42 12.99 -7.90
CA SER A 269 11.71 13.74 -6.68
C SER A 269 10.45 14.37 -6.07
N ALA A 270 10.49 14.63 -4.77
CA ALA A 270 9.40 15.28 -4.02
C ALA A 270 9.14 16.75 -4.42
N ALA A 271 10.03 17.34 -5.20
CA ALA A 271 9.97 18.71 -5.73
C ALA A 271 9.52 18.74 -7.20
N ASP A 272 9.32 17.58 -7.83
CA ASP A 272 8.85 17.49 -9.20
C ASP A 272 7.33 17.78 -9.23
N GLY A 273 6.97 19.03 -9.54
CA GLY A 273 5.59 19.51 -9.69
C GLY A 273 5.10 20.46 -8.59
N ALA A 274 4.25 21.42 -8.96
CA ALA A 274 3.70 22.43 -8.04
C ALA A 274 2.53 21.89 -7.18
N LEU A 275 2.42 22.35 -5.93
CA LEU A 275 1.31 22.06 -5.01
C LEU A 275 -0.01 22.68 -5.49
N LEU A 276 -1.11 21.94 -5.39
CA LEU A 276 -2.47 22.39 -5.73
C LEU A 276 -3.19 22.99 -4.52
N SER A 277 -4.04 23.99 -4.75
CA SER A 277 -4.81 24.71 -3.73
C SER A 277 -6.13 24.00 -3.38
N PRO A 278 -6.80 24.35 -2.25
CA PRO A 278 -8.08 23.75 -1.84
C PRO A 278 -9.23 23.95 -2.82
N GLU A 279 -9.18 24.99 -3.67
CA GLU A 279 -10.15 25.25 -4.73
C GLU A 279 -9.94 24.30 -5.93
N ASP A 280 -8.71 23.80 -6.13
CA ASP A 280 -8.35 22.83 -7.18
C ASP A 280 -8.84 21.39 -6.88
N ALA A 281 -9.23 21.10 -5.63
CA ALA A 281 -9.76 19.78 -5.23
C ALA A 281 -11.20 19.54 -5.69
N THR A 282 -11.91 20.58 -6.14
CA THR A 282 -13.34 20.51 -6.46
C THR A 282 -13.73 21.02 -7.84
N MET A 283 -12.83 21.68 -8.60
CA MET A 283 -13.08 22.04 -10.00
C MET A 283 -11.98 21.54 -10.94
N PHE A 284 -12.43 20.94 -12.04
CA PHE A 284 -11.65 20.40 -13.15
C PHE A 284 -10.45 21.28 -13.53
N HIS A 285 -9.23 20.74 -13.40
CA HIS A 285 -8.02 21.48 -13.77
C HIS A 285 -7.63 21.24 -15.24
N ALA A 286 -7.24 22.31 -15.93
CA ALA A 286 -7.09 22.39 -17.39
C ALA A 286 -5.99 21.53 -18.06
N ARG A 287 -5.27 20.70 -17.30
CA ARG A 287 -4.13 19.90 -17.81
C ARG A 287 -4.14 18.44 -17.39
N THR A 288 -5.30 17.81 -17.19
CA THR A 288 -5.32 16.36 -16.92
C THR A 288 -5.13 15.56 -18.22
N LYS A 289 -3.90 15.55 -18.72
CA LYS A 289 -3.37 14.45 -19.53
C LYS A 289 -2.30 13.77 -18.70
N HIS A 290 -2.61 12.55 -18.26
CA HIS A 290 -1.65 11.51 -17.86
C HIS A 290 -0.29 12.04 -17.41
N ILE A 291 -0.12 12.33 -16.11
CA ILE A 291 1.12 12.22 -15.33
C ILE A 291 0.86 12.71 -13.88
N GLU A 292 1.39 11.91 -12.93
CA GLU A 292 1.72 12.16 -11.51
C GLU A 292 0.67 12.63 -10.51
N ILE A 293 0.10 11.67 -9.74
CA ILE A 293 -0.38 11.91 -8.37
C ILE A 293 -0.12 10.63 -7.54
N ASP A 294 1.14 10.23 -7.37
CA ASP A 294 1.48 8.96 -6.69
C ASP A 294 1.95 9.07 -5.22
N TYR A 295 2.12 10.26 -4.62
CA TYR A 295 2.78 10.33 -3.29
C TYR A 295 2.18 11.25 -2.22
N HIS A 296 0.93 11.69 -2.35
CA HIS A 296 0.40 12.68 -1.40
C HIS A 296 -0.13 12.09 -0.08
N PHE A 297 -0.73 10.89 -0.08
CA PHE A 297 -1.36 10.36 1.13
C PHE A 297 -0.37 9.94 2.22
N VAL A 298 0.72 9.24 1.86
CA VAL A 298 1.69 8.73 2.85
C VAL A 298 2.54 9.86 3.44
N ARG A 299 2.98 10.83 2.62
CA ARG A 299 3.72 12.02 3.09
C ARG A 299 2.88 12.85 4.07
N GLU A 300 1.59 13.04 3.81
CA GLU A 300 0.70 13.77 4.69
C GLU A 300 0.57 13.09 6.07
N ARG A 301 0.45 11.76 6.10
CA ARG A 301 0.31 11.00 7.35
C ARG A 301 1.60 10.91 8.15
N VAL A 302 2.77 10.90 7.50
CA VAL A 302 4.08 10.99 8.17
C VAL A 302 4.32 12.39 8.75
N ALA A 303 3.98 13.45 7.99
CA ALA A 303 4.08 14.84 8.46
C ALA A 303 3.14 15.15 9.65
N GLN A 304 1.95 14.52 9.66
CA GLN A 304 1.00 14.58 10.79
C GLN A 304 1.39 13.66 11.97
N LYS A 305 2.52 12.94 11.89
CA LYS A 305 2.97 11.94 12.88
C LYS A 305 2.00 10.77 13.10
N LEU A 306 1.09 10.53 12.16
CA LEU A 306 0.11 9.44 12.17
C LEU A 306 0.67 8.15 11.55
N LEU A 307 1.80 8.23 10.85
CA LEU A 307 2.56 7.08 10.35
C LEU A 307 4.05 7.27 10.65
N GLN A 308 4.70 6.24 11.20
CA GLN A 308 6.15 6.21 11.37
C GLN A 308 6.76 5.29 10.30
N VAL A 309 7.64 5.83 9.46
CA VAL A 309 8.33 5.04 8.42
C VAL A 309 9.59 4.45 9.03
N ARG A 310 9.74 3.13 8.94
CA ARG A 310 10.99 2.43 9.28
C ARG A 310 11.58 1.85 8.02
N PHE A 311 12.90 1.95 7.92
CA PHE A 311 13.65 1.27 6.87
C PHE A 311 13.50 -0.25 7.08
N ILE A 312 13.07 -0.94 6.03
CA ILE A 312 13.02 -2.40 5.98
C ILE A 312 14.02 -2.81 4.91
N SER A 313 14.95 -3.70 5.29
CA SER A 313 15.94 -4.27 4.38
C SER A 313 15.27 -4.85 3.14
N SER A 314 15.91 -4.76 1.97
CA SER A 314 15.45 -5.41 0.75
C SER A 314 15.28 -6.93 0.93
N LYS A 315 15.93 -7.54 1.93
CA LYS A 315 15.78 -8.97 2.26
C LYS A 315 14.45 -9.31 2.91
N ASP A 316 13.78 -8.34 3.55
CA ASP A 316 12.51 -8.53 4.27
C ASP A 316 11.33 -7.82 3.58
N GLN A 317 11.58 -7.21 2.42
CA GLN A 317 10.58 -6.44 1.68
C GLN A 317 9.70 -7.35 0.83
N LEU A 318 8.64 -7.91 1.42
CA LEU A 318 7.68 -8.79 0.73
C LEU A 318 7.07 -8.18 -0.54
N ALA A 319 7.06 -6.85 -0.68
CA ALA A 319 6.62 -6.16 -1.89
C ALA A 319 7.55 -6.38 -3.11
N ASP A 320 8.78 -6.86 -2.89
CA ASP A 320 9.78 -7.05 -3.95
C ASP A 320 9.40 -8.17 -4.91
N ILE A 321 8.68 -9.22 -4.48
CA ILE A 321 8.17 -10.28 -5.38
C ILE A 321 7.20 -9.75 -6.45
N PHE A 322 6.56 -8.61 -6.17
CA PHE A 322 5.60 -7.98 -7.07
C PHE A 322 6.19 -6.84 -7.89
N THR A 323 7.41 -6.40 -7.56
CA THR A 323 7.98 -5.16 -8.11
C THR A 323 9.40 -5.30 -8.66
N LYS A 324 10.11 -6.40 -8.33
CA LYS A 324 11.50 -6.66 -8.75
C LYS A 324 11.68 -8.06 -9.35
N PRO A 325 12.63 -8.26 -10.27
CA PRO A 325 13.05 -9.59 -10.70
C PRO A 325 13.96 -10.21 -9.63
N LEU A 326 13.51 -11.31 -9.03
CA LEU A 326 14.22 -11.98 -7.93
C LEU A 326 14.89 -13.29 -8.38
N PRO A 327 16.05 -13.65 -7.81
CA PRO A 327 16.60 -15.01 -7.93
C PRO A 327 15.60 -16.06 -7.42
N SER A 328 15.54 -17.25 -8.04
CA SER A 328 14.60 -18.33 -7.64
C SER A 328 14.54 -18.60 -6.13
N PRO A 329 15.65 -18.65 -5.38
CA PRO A 329 15.59 -18.85 -3.93
C PRO A 329 14.86 -17.73 -3.18
N MET A 330 15.10 -16.46 -3.53
CA MET A 330 14.43 -15.30 -2.93
C MET A 330 12.96 -15.18 -3.33
N PHE A 331 12.65 -15.55 -4.58
CA PHE A 331 11.27 -15.64 -5.05
C PHE A 331 10.48 -16.67 -4.24
N GLU A 332 11.05 -17.85 -4.00
CA GLU A 332 10.40 -18.88 -3.18
C GLU A 332 10.26 -18.44 -1.72
N VAL A 333 11.27 -17.79 -1.12
CA VAL A 333 11.17 -17.20 0.23
C VAL A 333 10.01 -16.20 0.34
N TYR A 334 9.86 -15.26 -0.60
CA TYR A 334 8.74 -14.30 -0.55
C TYR A 334 7.40 -14.90 -0.92
N ARG A 335 7.36 -15.84 -1.85
CA ARG A 335 6.17 -16.60 -2.21
C ARG A 335 5.64 -17.38 -0.99
N ARG A 336 6.55 -17.95 -0.20
CA ARG A 336 6.29 -18.67 1.06
C ARG A 336 5.78 -17.72 2.15
N ASN A 337 6.43 -16.58 2.34
CA ASN A 337 5.99 -15.57 3.33
C ASN A 337 4.63 -14.94 3.00
N LEU A 338 4.20 -15.01 1.72
CA LEU A 338 2.88 -14.60 1.26
C LEU A 338 1.85 -15.74 1.23
N ASN A 339 2.23 -16.93 1.70
CA ASN A 339 1.39 -18.11 1.78
C ASN A 339 0.83 -18.58 0.41
N LEU A 340 1.62 -18.47 -0.66
CA LEU A 340 1.26 -18.81 -2.04
C LEU A 340 1.72 -20.23 -2.46
N LEU A 341 1.79 -21.17 -1.52
CA LEU A 341 2.17 -22.57 -1.77
C LEU A 341 0.96 -23.48 -2.01
N ASP A 342 1.22 -24.60 -2.68
CA ASP A 342 0.27 -25.70 -2.82
C ASP A 342 0.09 -26.37 -1.45
N THR A 343 -1.15 -26.53 -0.99
CA THR A 343 -1.49 -26.82 0.42
C THR A 343 -1.25 -28.28 0.84
N SER A 344 -0.67 -29.12 -0.02
CA SER A 344 -0.32 -30.50 0.33
C SER A 344 1.00 -30.54 1.10
N GLY A 345 0.97 -30.98 2.37
CA GLY A 345 2.17 -31.19 3.16
C GLY A 345 2.77 -29.94 3.82
N SER A 346 2.00 -28.86 3.99
CA SER A 346 2.46 -27.64 4.69
C SER A 346 1.64 -27.35 5.95
N LEU A 347 2.32 -27.05 7.06
CA LEU A 347 1.73 -26.43 8.25
C LEU A 347 2.34 -25.04 8.44
N GLY A 348 1.60 -24.00 8.07
CA GLY A 348 2.03 -22.61 8.20
C GLY A 348 1.10 -21.78 9.08
N LEU A 349 1.59 -21.38 10.25
CA LEU A 349 0.94 -20.48 11.21
C LEU A 349 1.84 -19.29 11.58
N TYR A 350 2.64 -18.82 10.61
CA TYR A 350 3.53 -17.68 10.76
C TYR A 350 2.78 -16.39 11.16
N ALA A 351 3.40 -15.53 11.97
CA ALA A 351 2.89 -14.21 12.37
C ALA A 351 1.53 -14.25 13.11
N ASN A 352 1.45 -15.06 14.17
CA ASN A 352 0.26 -15.19 15.01
C ASN A 352 0.58 -14.89 16.49
N LYS A 353 -0.39 -15.16 17.38
CA LYS A 353 -0.27 -15.00 18.83
C LYS A 353 -0.32 -16.36 19.55
N LEU A 354 0.15 -17.43 18.91
CA LEU A 354 0.15 -18.78 19.49
C LEU A 354 1.09 -18.82 20.70
N GLN A 355 0.64 -19.44 21.79
CA GLN A 355 1.34 -19.55 23.07
C GLN A 355 1.41 -21.01 23.52
N GLY A 356 2.30 -21.30 24.46
CA GLY A 356 2.51 -22.64 25.01
C GLY A 356 3.59 -23.42 24.26
N GLU A 357 3.79 -24.66 24.66
CA GLU A 357 4.87 -25.51 24.17
C GLU A 357 4.46 -26.35 22.95
N LEU A 358 5.45 -26.69 22.11
CA LEU A 358 5.25 -27.66 21.04
C LEU A 358 5.08 -29.08 21.61
N PRO A 359 4.14 -29.90 21.09
CA PRO A 359 3.98 -31.28 21.51
C PRO A 359 5.29 -32.07 21.37
N LEU A 360 5.66 -32.84 22.40
CA LEU A 360 6.91 -33.61 22.41
C LEU A 360 7.02 -34.61 21.25
N ASP A 361 5.89 -35.09 20.73
CA ASP A 361 5.77 -36.05 19.64
C ASP A 361 5.43 -35.42 18.28
N ILE A 362 5.52 -34.10 18.13
CA ILE A 362 5.02 -33.34 16.96
C ILE A 362 5.47 -33.87 15.59
N GLY A 363 6.65 -34.49 15.48
CA GLY A 363 7.12 -35.05 14.21
C GLY A 363 6.59 -36.46 13.87
N ALA A 364 5.99 -37.19 14.82
CA ALA A 364 5.38 -38.50 14.57
C ALA A 364 4.03 -38.45 13.81
N PRO A 365 3.10 -37.52 14.12
CA PRO A 365 1.84 -37.41 13.38
C PRO A 365 1.98 -36.68 12.03
N LEU A 366 3.17 -36.14 11.71
CA LEU A 366 3.43 -35.34 10.51
C LEU A 366 4.54 -35.95 9.62
N PRO A 367 4.44 -37.20 9.15
CA PRO A 367 5.53 -37.86 8.40
C PRO A 367 5.73 -37.29 6.98
N GLU A 368 4.68 -36.78 6.36
CA GLU A 368 4.66 -36.26 4.97
C GLU A 368 4.76 -34.73 4.90
N ILE A 369 5.09 -34.07 6.02
CA ILE A 369 5.19 -32.61 6.06
C ILE A 369 6.48 -32.15 5.40
N ILE A 370 6.36 -31.17 4.51
CA ILE A 370 7.44 -30.58 3.71
C ILE A 370 7.81 -29.19 4.27
N VAL A 371 6.81 -28.41 4.67
CA VAL A 371 6.98 -27.03 5.12
C VAL A 371 6.35 -26.85 6.50
N PHE A 372 7.15 -26.43 7.48
CA PHE A 372 6.72 -26.19 8.86
C PHE A 372 7.11 -24.77 9.28
N THR A 373 6.15 -23.84 9.26
CA THR A 373 6.38 -22.42 9.58
C THR A 373 5.51 -21.96 10.75
N LEU A 374 6.13 -21.79 11.92
CA LEU A 374 5.50 -21.26 13.14
C LEU A 374 6.17 -19.96 13.63
N GLY A 375 6.97 -19.33 12.78
CA GLY A 375 7.69 -18.10 13.13
C GLY A 375 6.76 -16.93 13.50
N GLN A 376 7.29 -15.93 14.20
CA GLN A 376 6.56 -14.75 14.72
C GLN A 376 5.33 -15.13 15.55
N ASN A 377 5.55 -15.89 16.63
CA ASN A 377 4.53 -16.28 17.59
C ASN A 377 5.03 -16.03 19.04
N MET A 378 4.33 -16.57 20.04
CA MET A 378 4.72 -16.54 21.46
C MET A 378 4.89 -17.98 22.01
N LEU A 379 5.31 -18.93 21.16
CA LEU A 379 5.55 -20.31 21.58
C LEU A 379 6.76 -20.38 22.51
N GLU A 380 6.67 -21.21 23.53
CA GLU A 380 7.68 -21.35 24.58
C GLU A 380 8.14 -22.80 24.76
N GLY A 381 9.04 -23.06 25.69
CA GLY A 381 9.58 -24.39 25.96
C GLY A 381 10.65 -24.83 24.95
N HIS A 382 10.97 -26.13 24.95
CA HIS A 382 12.00 -26.69 24.07
C HIS A 382 11.47 -27.02 22.68
N ILE A 383 12.32 -26.90 21.66
CA ILE A 383 12.01 -27.44 20.32
C ILE A 383 12.09 -28.98 20.41
N PRO A 384 11.00 -29.74 20.17
CA PRO A 384 11.01 -31.18 20.32
C PRO A 384 11.93 -31.87 19.31
N ALA A 385 12.81 -32.74 19.77
CA ALA A 385 13.69 -33.52 18.89
C ALA A 385 12.92 -34.45 17.94
N SER A 386 11.67 -34.78 18.25
CA SER A 386 10.79 -35.56 17.37
C SER A 386 10.53 -34.89 16.04
N LEU A 387 10.63 -33.55 15.95
CA LEU A 387 10.51 -32.81 14.68
C LEU A 387 11.54 -33.29 13.64
N GLY A 388 12.72 -33.71 14.09
CA GLY A 388 13.75 -34.31 13.23
C GLY A 388 13.40 -35.70 12.67
N ASN A 389 12.27 -36.30 13.05
CA ASN A 389 11.79 -37.56 12.49
C ASN A 389 10.85 -37.37 11.27
N ALA A 390 10.38 -36.16 11.00
CA ALA A 390 9.54 -35.86 9.84
C ALA A 390 10.40 -35.72 8.58
N SER A 391 10.82 -36.86 8.00
CA SER A 391 11.84 -36.93 6.93
C SER A 391 11.50 -36.18 5.64
N GLY A 392 10.23 -35.82 5.42
CA GLY A 392 9.79 -35.02 4.29
C GLY A 392 10.16 -33.53 4.38
N LEU A 393 10.59 -33.05 5.55
CA LEU A 393 10.82 -31.62 5.79
C LEU A 393 11.94 -31.05 4.91
N GLU A 394 11.55 -30.04 4.12
CA GLU A 394 12.44 -29.19 3.34
C GLU A 394 12.62 -27.82 4.00
N LEU A 395 11.62 -27.35 4.75
CA LEU A 395 11.64 -26.01 5.35
C LEU A 395 11.12 -26.01 6.79
N ILE A 396 11.92 -25.45 7.68
CA ILE A 396 11.56 -25.17 9.07
C ILE A 396 11.79 -23.68 9.37
N ASP A 397 10.72 -22.98 9.76
CA ASP A 397 10.81 -21.62 10.31
C ASP A 397 10.11 -21.55 11.67
N LEU A 398 10.90 -21.43 12.73
CA LEU A 398 10.46 -21.29 14.11
C LEU A 398 10.85 -19.92 14.70
N SER A 399 11.28 -18.99 13.84
CA SER A 399 11.90 -17.74 14.27
C SER A 399 10.96 -16.83 15.07
N SER A 400 11.49 -15.89 15.85
CA SER A 400 10.68 -14.92 16.60
C SER A 400 9.64 -15.59 17.51
N ASN A 401 10.12 -16.46 18.41
CA ASN A 401 9.36 -17.14 19.45
C ASN A 401 10.13 -17.06 20.78
N SER A 402 9.63 -17.71 21.84
CA SER A 402 10.27 -17.78 23.15
C SER A 402 10.82 -19.19 23.44
N PHE A 403 11.29 -19.91 22.41
CA PHE A 403 11.89 -21.23 22.59
C PHE A 403 13.17 -21.15 23.41
N VAL A 404 13.35 -22.11 24.32
CA VAL A 404 14.48 -22.20 25.26
C VAL A 404 15.27 -23.51 25.09
N GLY A 405 16.47 -23.53 25.65
CA GLY A 405 17.34 -24.70 25.69
C GLY A 405 18.06 -24.97 24.37
N GLU A 406 18.58 -26.19 24.22
CA GLU A 406 19.45 -26.53 23.10
C GLU A 406 18.69 -26.74 21.78
N ILE A 407 19.33 -26.36 20.68
CA ILE A 407 18.88 -26.70 19.33
C ILE A 407 18.88 -28.23 19.19
N PRO A 408 17.78 -28.89 18.77
CA PRO A 408 17.77 -30.33 18.55
C PRO A 408 18.52 -30.70 17.26
N THR A 409 18.91 -31.98 17.12
CA THR A 409 19.58 -32.43 15.90
C THR A 409 18.60 -32.63 14.76
N PHE A 410 18.87 -31.97 13.62
CA PHE A 410 18.10 -32.10 12.38
C PHE A 410 18.78 -32.99 11.33
N GLY A 411 19.89 -33.66 11.67
CA GLY A 411 20.72 -34.37 10.69
C GLY A 411 20.11 -35.59 10.00
N LYS A 412 18.86 -35.94 10.34
CA LYS A 412 18.07 -36.96 9.65
C LYS A 412 17.22 -36.37 8.51
N LEU A 413 17.05 -35.04 8.47
CA LEU A 413 16.23 -34.34 7.48
C LEU A 413 17.07 -34.07 6.22
N LEU A 414 17.31 -35.11 5.42
CA LEU A 414 18.20 -35.04 4.26
C LEU A 414 17.72 -34.07 3.17
N ASN A 415 16.41 -33.77 3.14
CA ASN A 415 15.80 -32.84 2.20
C ASN A 415 15.80 -31.39 2.71
N LEU A 416 16.29 -31.13 3.93
CA LEU A 416 16.22 -29.80 4.54
C LEU A 416 17.02 -28.77 3.71
N GLU A 417 16.31 -27.76 3.24
CA GLU A 417 16.83 -26.65 2.42
C GLU A 417 16.93 -25.34 3.21
N TYR A 418 16.01 -25.11 4.13
CA TYR A 418 15.86 -23.86 4.87
C TYR A 418 15.59 -24.12 6.34
N LEU A 419 16.45 -23.59 7.21
CA LEU A 419 16.31 -23.67 8.65
C LEU A 419 16.46 -22.29 9.29
N ASN A 420 15.36 -21.76 9.83
CA ASN A 420 15.31 -20.50 10.55
C ASN A 420 14.87 -20.71 12.00
N LEU A 421 15.80 -20.51 12.93
CA LEU A 421 15.56 -20.57 14.37
C LEU A 421 15.90 -19.23 15.06
N GLY A 422 15.96 -18.14 14.28
CA GLY A 422 16.38 -16.83 14.78
C GLY A 422 15.41 -16.21 15.80
N HIS A 423 15.85 -15.21 16.55
CA HIS A 423 15.03 -14.46 17.51
C HIS A 423 14.30 -15.35 18.51
N SER A 424 15.04 -16.19 19.24
CA SER A 424 14.55 -17.04 20.34
C SER A 424 15.53 -16.98 21.52
N ILE A 425 15.39 -17.87 22.50
CA ILE A 425 16.23 -17.95 23.70
C ILE A 425 17.02 -19.27 23.67
N LEU A 426 17.44 -19.71 22.48
CA LEU A 426 18.13 -20.98 22.31
C LEU A 426 19.57 -20.86 22.80
N GLU A 427 20.03 -21.88 23.50
CA GLU A 427 21.34 -21.93 24.13
C GLU A 427 22.23 -22.99 23.46
N SER A 428 23.54 -22.88 23.68
CA SER A 428 24.49 -23.95 23.37
C SER A 428 25.27 -24.30 24.64
N SER A 429 25.32 -25.57 25.05
CA SER A 429 26.08 -25.94 26.26
C SER A 429 27.59 -25.78 26.08
N GLU A 430 28.25 -25.24 27.11
CA GLU A 430 29.73 -25.09 27.14
C GLU A 430 30.47 -26.44 27.08
N SER A 431 29.80 -27.54 27.44
CA SER A 431 30.37 -28.89 27.50
C SER A 431 30.26 -29.67 26.19
N GLN A 432 29.40 -29.30 25.25
CA GLN A 432 29.19 -29.99 23.97
C GLN A 432 29.12 -29.02 22.78
N ARG A 433 30.32 -28.66 22.30
CA ARG A 433 30.62 -27.89 21.08
C ARG A 433 29.60 -28.04 19.95
N TRP A 434 28.57 -27.20 19.92
CA TRP A 434 27.59 -27.13 18.82
C TRP A 434 27.10 -28.53 18.39
N GLU A 435 27.02 -29.50 19.31
CA GLU A 435 27.00 -30.91 18.91
C GLU A 435 25.73 -31.30 18.14
N SER A 436 24.63 -30.66 18.51
CA SER A 436 23.36 -30.78 17.81
C SER A 436 23.41 -30.33 16.36
N LEU A 437 24.27 -29.37 16.03
CA LEU A 437 24.48 -28.84 14.68
C LEU A 437 25.41 -29.71 13.84
N TYR A 438 26.15 -30.69 14.41
CA TYR A 438 26.92 -31.66 13.59
C TYR A 438 26.03 -32.36 12.58
N GLY A 439 24.78 -32.66 12.98
CA GLY A 439 23.80 -33.28 12.11
C GLY A 439 23.53 -32.49 10.82
N LEU A 440 23.61 -31.15 10.85
CA LEU A 440 23.34 -30.31 9.68
C LEU A 440 24.36 -30.52 8.55
N THR A 441 25.55 -31.07 8.84
CA THR A 441 26.50 -31.45 7.78
C THR A 441 25.97 -32.55 6.86
N ASN A 442 24.96 -33.31 7.30
CA ASN A 442 24.28 -34.30 6.46
C ASN A 442 23.19 -33.66 5.56
N CYS A 443 22.79 -32.41 5.80
CA CYS A 443 21.73 -31.72 5.06
C CYS A 443 22.33 -31.05 3.81
N SER A 444 22.61 -31.83 2.76
CA SER A 444 23.35 -31.37 1.57
C SER A 444 22.61 -30.34 0.70
N ASN A 445 21.30 -30.21 0.89
CA ASN A 445 20.44 -29.25 0.16
C ASN A 445 20.28 -27.91 0.89
N LEU A 446 20.82 -27.80 2.12
CA LEU A 446 20.67 -26.61 2.94
C LEU A 446 21.27 -25.41 2.20
N PHE A 447 20.45 -24.42 1.89
CA PHE A 447 20.87 -23.16 1.28
C PHE A 447 20.71 -21.96 2.23
N MET A 448 19.88 -22.08 3.28
CA MET A 448 19.66 -21.04 4.28
C MET A 448 19.77 -21.62 5.69
N LEU A 449 20.65 -21.03 6.51
CA LEU A 449 20.73 -21.27 7.95
C LEU A 449 20.74 -19.94 8.72
N SER A 450 19.72 -19.73 9.56
CA SER A 450 19.63 -18.59 10.47
C SER A 450 19.44 -19.07 11.91
N LEU A 451 20.34 -18.59 12.78
CA LEU A 451 20.35 -18.77 14.23
C LEU A 451 20.54 -17.42 14.94
N ASP A 452 20.23 -16.31 14.27
CA ASP A 452 20.45 -14.97 14.80
C ASP A 452 19.61 -14.68 16.05
N ASN A 453 20.05 -13.72 16.86
CA ASN A 453 19.32 -13.22 18.03
C ASN A 453 18.90 -14.34 18.99
N ASN A 454 19.85 -15.18 19.39
CA ASN A 454 19.71 -16.26 20.38
C ASN A 454 20.77 -16.10 21.51
N GLN A 455 20.91 -17.10 22.39
CA GLN A 455 21.90 -17.11 23.47
C GLN A 455 23.05 -18.09 23.19
N LEU A 456 23.44 -18.25 21.92
CA LEU A 456 24.53 -19.16 21.56
C LEU A 456 25.87 -18.64 22.08
N LEU A 457 26.67 -19.54 22.65
CA LEU A 457 27.93 -19.28 23.35
C LEU A 457 29.10 -20.00 22.68
N GLY A 458 30.32 -19.58 23.03
CA GLY A 458 31.55 -20.25 22.61
C GLY A 458 32.02 -19.87 21.21
N ALA A 459 32.96 -20.66 20.67
CA ALA A 459 33.55 -20.42 19.36
C ALA A 459 32.73 -21.05 18.24
N ILE A 460 32.69 -20.39 17.07
CA ILE A 460 32.19 -21.02 15.84
C ILE A 460 33.12 -22.22 15.52
N PRO A 461 32.60 -23.45 15.43
CA PRO A 461 33.45 -24.63 15.25
C PRO A 461 33.96 -24.74 13.80
N ASP A 462 35.14 -25.35 13.62
CA ASP A 462 35.72 -25.61 12.27
C ASP A 462 34.77 -26.43 11.37
N LEU A 463 33.83 -27.16 11.95
CA LEU A 463 32.82 -27.90 11.22
C LEU A 463 31.90 -27.02 10.36
N VAL A 464 31.77 -25.71 10.64
CA VAL A 464 30.96 -24.81 9.82
C VAL A 464 31.35 -24.89 8.32
N GLY A 465 32.63 -25.11 8.03
CA GLY A 465 33.14 -25.32 6.67
C GLY A 465 32.80 -26.68 6.02
N LYS A 466 32.10 -27.56 6.73
CA LYS A 466 31.55 -28.83 6.23
C LYS A 466 30.03 -28.80 6.06
N LEU A 467 29.39 -27.67 6.36
CA LEU A 467 27.99 -27.47 5.99
C LEU A 467 27.85 -27.51 4.46
N SER A 468 26.60 -27.60 3.99
CA SER A 468 26.26 -27.64 2.57
C SER A 468 27.06 -26.62 1.75
N THR A 469 27.71 -27.07 0.68
CA THR A 469 28.40 -26.16 -0.26
C THR A 469 27.43 -25.33 -1.08
N HIS A 470 26.13 -25.60 -1.00
CA HIS A 470 25.05 -24.79 -1.57
C HIS A 470 24.54 -23.71 -0.61
N LEU A 471 25.14 -23.56 0.57
CA LEU A 471 24.73 -22.54 1.54
C LEU A 471 24.92 -21.13 0.94
N ILE A 472 23.81 -20.42 0.80
CA ILE A 472 23.72 -19.05 0.25
C ILE A 472 23.71 -18.03 1.39
N SER A 473 23.01 -18.34 2.47
CA SER A 473 22.82 -17.42 3.61
C SER A 473 23.17 -18.10 4.92
N LEU A 474 24.04 -17.44 5.69
CA LEU A 474 24.40 -17.82 7.05
C LEU A 474 24.26 -16.62 7.99
N HIS A 475 23.30 -16.69 8.91
CA HIS A 475 23.04 -15.63 9.89
C HIS A 475 23.24 -16.17 11.31
N LEU A 476 24.21 -15.59 12.01
CA LEU A 476 24.57 -15.90 13.39
C LEU A 476 24.60 -14.65 14.27
N SER A 477 24.04 -13.54 13.79
CA SER A 477 24.11 -12.24 14.44
C SER A 477 23.42 -12.21 15.80
N GLY A 478 23.76 -11.28 16.68
CA GLY A 478 23.02 -11.06 17.94
C GLY A 478 23.09 -12.25 18.91
N ASN A 479 24.20 -12.98 18.92
CA ASN A 479 24.48 -14.06 19.87
C ASN A 479 25.62 -13.67 20.80
N ASN A 480 26.07 -14.60 21.66
CA ASN A 480 27.22 -14.41 22.53
C ASN A 480 28.42 -15.27 22.06
N LEU A 481 28.58 -15.39 20.73
CA LEU A 481 29.69 -16.12 20.12
C LEU A 481 31.00 -15.37 20.35
N SER A 482 32.09 -16.09 20.53
CA SER A 482 33.40 -15.54 20.89
C SER A 482 34.52 -16.23 20.13
N ARG A 483 35.77 -15.83 20.39
CA ARG A 483 36.98 -16.34 19.73
C ARG A 483 37.01 -16.02 18.22
N ILE A 484 37.96 -16.62 17.53
CA ILE A 484 38.29 -16.35 16.14
C ILE A 484 37.32 -17.11 15.23
N VAL A 485 36.89 -16.47 14.14
CA VAL A 485 36.14 -17.14 13.06
C VAL A 485 37.04 -18.18 12.39
N PRO A 486 36.63 -19.46 12.32
CA PRO A 486 37.46 -20.53 11.76
C PRO A 486 37.69 -20.32 10.26
N SER A 487 38.91 -20.60 9.78
CA SER A 487 39.26 -20.43 8.37
C SER A 487 38.50 -21.37 7.44
N SER A 488 37.96 -22.48 7.98
CA SER A 488 37.10 -23.40 7.23
C SER A 488 35.82 -22.75 6.71
N LEU A 489 35.38 -21.62 7.27
CA LEU A 489 34.24 -20.84 6.74
C LEU A 489 34.46 -20.46 5.26
N ALA A 490 35.72 -20.29 4.84
CA ALA A 490 36.12 -20.03 3.47
C ALA A 490 35.69 -21.13 2.46
N ASN A 491 35.35 -22.33 2.93
CA ASN A 491 34.87 -23.44 2.10
C ASN A 491 33.44 -23.23 1.60
N LEU A 492 32.67 -22.35 2.23
CA LEU A 492 31.27 -22.08 1.87
C LEU A 492 31.19 -21.10 0.69
N THR A 493 31.76 -21.51 -0.44
CA THR A 493 32.00 -20.65 -1.61
C THR A 493 30.73 -20.12 -2.30
N SER A 494 29.56 -20.69 -2.02
CA SER A 494 28.27 -20.24 -2.54
C SER A 494 27.62 -19.12 -1.71
N ILE A 495 28.21 -18.74 -0.57
CA ILE A 495 27.63 -17.71 0.29
C ILE A 495 27.52 -16.38 -0.47
N ILE A 496 26.31 -15.83 -0.42
CA ILE A 496 25.94 -14.51 -0.90
C ILE A 496 25.76 -13.56 0.29
N ASP A 497 25.27 -14.08 1.42
CA ASP A 497 24.93 -13.28 2.58
C ASP A 497 25.48 -13.90 3.88
N LEU A 498 26.38 -13.16 4.52
CA LEU A 498 27.03 -13.55 5.77
C LEU A 498 26.81 -12.47 6.82
N ASP A 499 26.08 -12.82 7.88
CA ASP A 499 25.86 -11.94 9.02
C ASP A 499 26.38 -12.59 10.31
N LEU A 500 27.44 -12.01 10.86
CA LEU A 500 28.05 -12.41 12.14
C LEU A 500 28.00 -11.26 13.16
N SER A 501 27.18 -10.23 12.89
CA SER A 501 27.18 -9.00 13.68
C SER A 501 26.71 -9.18 15.12
N ASN A 502 26.98 -8.22 16.01
CA ASN A 502 26.57 -8.21 17.41
C ASN A 502 26.91 -9.51 18.14
N ASN A 503 28.20 -9.84 18.16
CA ASN A 503 28.77 -10.96 18.90
C ASN A 503 30.05 -10.49 19.64
N SER A 504 30.75 -11.42 20.28
CA SER A 504 32.07 -11.17 20.90
C SER A 504 33.22 -11.78 20.09
N LEU A 505 33.09 -11.90 18.77
CA LEU A 505 34.11 -12.51 17.90
C LEU A 505 35.38 -11.67 17.87
N THR A 506 36.54 -12.33 17.86
CA THR A 506 37.87 -11.70 17.93
C THR A 506 38.77 -12.13 16.77
N GLY A 507 39.99 -11.60 16.74
CA GLY A 507 41.01 -11.97 15.75
C GLY A 507 40.93 -11.11 14.49
N THR A 508 41.69 -11.51 13.47
CA THR A 508 41.74 -10.81 12.17
C THR A 508 40.83 -11.49 11.15
N ILE A 509 40.44 -10.74 10.12
CA ILE A 509 39.64 -11.25 9.00
C ILE A 509 40.51 -11.75 7.83
N GLU A 510 41.82 -11.89 8.05
CA GLU A 510 42.79 -12.26 7.02
C GLU A 510 42.67 -13.74 6.61
N GLY A 511 42.68 -14.02 5.31
CA GLY A 511 42.81 -15.38 4.77
C GLY A 511 41.52 -16.15 4.49
N TRP A 512 40.41 -15.87 5.18
CA TRP A 512 39.17 -16.65 5.01
C TRP A 512 38.08 -15.95 4.18
N LEU A 513 38.06 -14.62 4.16
CA LEU A 513 36.97 -13.87 3.53
C LEU A 513 37.19 -13.64 2.03
N GLY A 514 38.44 -13.41 1.62
CA GLY A 514 38.78 -13.07 0.22
C GLY A 514 38.53 -14.16 -0.82
N SER A 515 38.16 -15.38 -0.41
CA SER A 515 37.78 -16.49 -1.30
C SER A 515 36.27 -16.54 -1.60
N LEU A 516 35.43 -15.85 -0.82
CA LEU A 516 33.97 -15.86 -0.93
C LEU A 516 33.48 -14.93 -2.05
N LYS A 517 33.83 -15.24 -3.30
CA LYS A 517 33.64 -14.34 -4.46
C LYS A 517 32.18 -13.98 -4.78
N ASN A 518 31.23 -14.81 -4.33
CA ASN A 518 29.79 -14.60 -4.54
C ASN A 518 29.16 -13.68 -3.48
N LEU A 519 29.93 -13.26 -2.48
CA LEU A 519 29.45 -12.49 -1.34
C LEU A 519 28.94 -11.12 -1.80
N GLN A 520 27.66 -10.86 -1.55
CA GLN A 520 26.98 -9.60 -1.84
C GLN A 520 26.72 -8.78 -0.58
N SER A 521 26.57 -9.43 0.57
CA SER A 521 26.30 -8.79 1.85
C SER A 521 27.19 -9.39 2.93
N LEU A 522 27.99 -8.52 3.56
CA LEU A 522 28.82 -8.86 4.71
C LEU A 522 28.52 -7.90 5.86
N ASP A 523 28.02 -8.44 6.96
CA ASP A 523 27.86 -7.70 8.21
C ASP A 523 28.66 -8.35 9.35
N LEU A 524 29.65 -7.63 9.83
CA LEU A 524 30.49 -7.98 10.97
C LEU A 524 30.37 -6.94 12.10
N HIS A 525 29.37 -6.05 12.05
CA HIS A 525 29.31 -4.94 12.99
C HIS A 525 29.18 -5.40 14.44
N GLY A 526 29.64 -4.58 15.40
CA GLY A 526 29.44 -4.87 16.82
C GLY A 526 30.16 -6.15 17.26
N ASN A 527 31.46 -6.25 16.97
CA ASN A 527 32.32 -7.36 17.37
C ASN A 527 33.66 -6.81 17.92
N ASN A 528 34.59 -7.70 18.24
CA ASN A 528 35.93 -7.37 18.74
C ASN A 528 37.02 -7.71 17.70
N PHE A 529 36.73 -7.56 16.40
CA PHE A 529 37.72 -7.82 15.35
C PHE A 529 38.83 -6.78 15.38
N VAL A 530 40.08 -7.25 15.26
CA VAL A 530 41.29 -6.44 15.34
C VAL A 530 42.10 -6.52 14.04
N GLY A 531 43.12 -5.68 13.94
CA GLY A 531 44.05 -5.70 12.80
C GLY A 531 43.63 -4.78 11.66
N PHE A 532 44.16 -5.01 10.47
CA PHE A 532 43.89 -4.17 9.29
C PHE A 532 42.72 -4.75 8.48
N ILE A 533 41.99 -3.87 7.79
CA ILE A 533 41.06 -4.30 6.73
C ILE A 533 41.93 -4.88 5.59
N PRO A 534 41.80 -6.18 5.23
CA PRO A 534 42.68 -6.80 4.25
C PRO A 534 42.48 -6.26 2.84
N PRO A 535 43.55 -6.08 2.04
CA PRO A 535 43.43 -5.68 0.65
C PRO A 535 42.62 -6.64 -0.22
N SER A 536 42.53 -7.92 0.18
CA SER A 536 41.76 -8.98 -0.49
C SER A 536 40.26 -8.71 -0.56
N PHE A 537 39.74 -7.76 0.22
CA PHE A 537 38.36 -7.26 0.07
C PHE A 537 38.08 -6.79 -1.36
N GLY A 538 39.07 -6.22 -2.04
CA GLY A 538 38.92 -5.80 -3.44
C GLY A 538 38.70 -6.95 -4.44
N ASN A 539 38.72 -8.21 -4.01
CA ASN A 539 38.38 -9.37 -4.83
C ASN A 539 36.88 -9.72 -4.79
N LEU A 540 36.09 -9.12 -3.91
CA LEU A 540 34.67 -9.41 -3.69
C LEU A 540 33.80 -8.57 -4.64
N SER A 541 33.92 -8.79 -5.95
CA SER A 541 33.34 -7.90 -6.98
C SER A 541 31.82 -7.74 -6.91
N GLU A 542 31.12 -8.70 -6.32
CA GLU A 542 29.65 -8.71 -6.16
C GLU A 542 29.18 -7.98 -4.88
N LEU A 543 30.10 -7.50 -4.03
CA LEU A 543 29.74 -6.94 -2.73
C LEU A 543 28.94 -5.62 -2.88
N THR A 544 27.74 -5.63 -2.32
CA THR A 544 26.79 -4.50 -2.31
C THR A 544 26.67 -3.83 -0.95
N ILE A 545 26.86 -4.58 0.13
CA ILE A 545 26.80 -4.10 1.51
C ILE A 545 28.04 -4.59 2.24
N LEU A 546 28.78 -3.65 2.82
CA LEU A 546 29.89 -3.92 3.72
C LEU A 546 29.71 -3.15 5.02
N SER A 547 29.53 -3.88 6.12
CA SER A 547 29.46 -3.33 7.47
C SER A 547 30.52 -3.94 8.37
N LEU A 548 31.50 -3.11 8.77
CA LEU A 548 32.56 -3.43 9.72
C LEU A 548 32.49 -2.55 10.97
N ALA A 549 31.36 -1.85 11.15
CA ALA A 549 31.23 -0.83 12.18
C ALA A 549 31.40 -1.40 13.60
N GLN A 550 31.79 -0.56 14.55
CA GLN A 550 31.87 -0.92 15.96
C GLN A 550 32.75 -2.17 16.19
N ASN A 551 34.02 -2.04 15.81
CA ASN A 551 35.08 -3.04 15.96
C ASN A 551 36.39 -2.34 16.36
N GLU A 552 37.50 -3.08 16.38
CA GLU A 552 38.84 -2.56 16.71
C GLU A 552 39.77 -2.49 15.48
N PHE A 553 39.22 -2.39 14.26
CA PHE A 553 40.04 -2.30 13.05
C PHE A 553 40.93 -1.04 13.07
N LYS A 554 42.18 -1.19 12.65
CA LYS A 554 43.21 -0.13 12.66
C LYS A 554 43.89 0.05 11.31
N GLY A 555 44.67 1.12 11.20
CA GLY A 555 45.40 1.47 9.99
C GLY A 555 44.53 2.12 8.93
N HIS A 556 44.99 2.11 7.68
CA HIS A 556 44.39 2.86 6.58
C HIS A 556 43.25 2.07 5.92
N ILE A 557 42.20 2.78 5.48
CA ILE A 557 41.16 2.25 4.59
C ILE A 557 41.82 1.78 3.28
N PRO A 558 41.81 0.50 2.87
CA PRO A 558 42.47 -0.02 1.66
C PRO A 558 42.00 0.63 0.35
N SER A 559 42.90 1.01 -0.56
CA SER A 559 42.52 1.58 -1.87
C SER A 559 41.83 0.54 -2.75
N THR A 560 42.08 -0.74 -2.48
CA THR A 560 41.42 -1.85 -3.15
C THR A 560 39.91 -1.88 -2.91
N LEU A 561 39.39 -1.21 -1.86
CA LEU A 561 37.95 -1.04 -1.69
C LEU A 561 37.31 -0.31 -2.87
N GLY A 562 38.03 0.62 -3.53
CA GLY A 562 37.53 1.31 -4.72
C GLY A 562 37.24 0.39 -5.92
N LYS A 563 37.66 -0.88 -5.88
CA LYS A 563 37.34 -1.88 -6.92
C LYS A 563 35.93 -2.47 -6.77
N LEU A 564 35.26 -2.24 -5.65
CA LEU A 564 33.95 -2.82 -5.33
C LEU A 564 32.82 -2.05 -6.05
N SER A 565 32.77 -2.17 -7.38
CA SER A 565 31.89 -1.36 -8.24
C SER A 565 30.39 -1.48 -7.96
N GLN A 566 29.95 -2.56 -7.29
CA GLN A 566 28.55 -2.80 -6.90
C GLN A 566 28.21 -2.28 -5.50
N LEU A 567 29.18 -1.73 -4.77
CA LEU A 567 28.99 -1.35 -3.37
C LEU A 567 28.03 -0.16 -3.24
N SER A 568 26.94 -0.40 -2.52
CA SER A 568 25.87 0.57 -2.26
C SER A 568 25.92 1.13 -0.83
N ARG A 569 26.38 0.33 0.13
CA ARG A 569 26.57 0.74 1.52
C ARG A 569 27.95 0.35 2.02
N LEU A 570 28.68 1.34 2.52
CA LEU A 570 29.96 1.15 3.19
C LEU A 570 29.88 1.73 4.60
N ASP A 571 30.01 0.87 5.60
CA ASP A 571 30.00 1.26 7.01
C ASP A 571 31.27 0.79 7.72
N LEU A 572 32.15 1.74 8.02
CA LEU A 572 33.41 1.55 8.72
C LEU A 572 33.45 2.32 10.05
N SER A 573 32.30 2.83 10.50
CA SER A 573 32.19 3.72 11.65
C SER A 573 32.61 3.04 12.96
N TYR A 574 32.94 3.81 14.00
CA TYR A 574 33.30 3.29 15.32
C TYR A 574 34.45 2.26 15.29
N ASN A 575 35.57 2.64 14.70
CA ASN A 575 36.79 1.83 14.61
C ASN A 575 38.04 2.68 14.96
N ASN A 576 39.22 2.06 14.97
CA ASN A 576 40.51 2.74 15.18
C ASN A 576 41.23 3.07 13.86
N LEU A 577 40.47 3.29 12.78
CA LEU A 577 41.00 3.60 11.44
C LEU A 577 41.71 4.95 11.41
N GLN A 578 42.80 5.03 10.65
CA GLN A 578 43.73 6.16 10.62
C GLN A 578 44.09 6.55 9.18
N GLY A 579 44.68 7.73 9.04
CA GLY A 579 45.11 8.27 7.76
C GLY A 579 43.95 8.80 6.93
N ASP A 580 44.24 9.07 5.66
CA ASP A 580 43.35 9.86 4.82
C ASP A 580 42.21 9.03 4.22
N ILE A 581 41.06 9.68 3.99
CA ILE A 581 40.00 9.15 3.12
C ILE A 581 40.56 9.12 1.70
N ARG A 582 40.75 7.92 1.14
CA ARG A 582 41.40 7.76 -0.16
C ARG A 582 40.50 8.16 -1.34
N PRO A 583 41.02 8.85 -2.36
CA PRO A 583 40.24 9.25 -3.55
C PRO A 583 39.57 8.08 -4.28
N GLU A 584 40.13 6.87 -4.20
CA GLU A 584 39.58 5.66 -4.82
C GLU A 584 38.19 5.28 -4.28
N ILE A 585 37.75 5.81 -3.12
CA ILE A 585 36.35 5.70 -2.67
C ILE A 585 35.39 6.29 -3.71
N SER A 586 35.83 7.31 -4.47
CA SER A 586 35.03 7.90 -5.53
C SER A 586 34.77 6.97 -6.73
N GLU A 587 35.47 5.84 -6.84
CA GLU A 587 35.23 4.82 -7.87
C GLU A 587 33.99 3.97 -7.57
N LEU A 588 33.46 4.04 -6.34
CA LEU A 588 32.22 3.40 -5.92
C LEU A 588 30.99 4.16 -6.46
N LYS A 589 30.71 4.03 -7.75
CA LYS A 589 29.66 4.82 -8.43
C LYS A 589 28.23 4.48 -7.98
N GLN A 590 28.02 3.29 -7.41
CA GLN A 590 26.73 2.82 -6.90
C GLN A 590 26.50 3.17 -5.42
N LEU A 591 27.44 3.90 -4.78
CA LEU A 591 27.38 4.17 -3.35
C LEU A 591 26.22 5.10 -3.01
N ILE A 592 25.35 4.63 -2.11
CA ILE A 592 24.17 5.35 -1.60
C ILE A 592 24.46 5.88 -0.19
N ALA A 593 25.17 5.10 0.63
CA ALA A 593 25.43 5.46 2.01
C ALA A 593 26.88 5.18 2.41
N LEU A 594 27.53 6.22 2.95
CA LEU A 594 28.91 6.20 3.41
C LEU A 594 28.99 6.60 4.89
N TYR A 595 29.39 5.67 5.75
CA TYR A 595 29.55 5.88 7.19
C TYR A 595 31.00 5.64 7.60
N LEU A 596 31.67 6.71 8.02
CA LEU A 596 33.07 6.73 8.45
C LEU A 596 33.21 7.40 9.83
N SER A 597 32.11 7.61 10.55
CA SER A 597 32.07 8.36 11.80
C SER A 597 32.85 7.68 12.93
N SER A 598 33.26 8.48 13.94
CA SER A 598 33.90 7.98 15.17
C SER A 598 35.11 7.08 14.90
N SER A 599 36.09 7.63 14.19
CA SER A 599 37.39 6.99 13.92
C SER A 599 38.53 7.99 14.14
N ARG A 600 39.75 7.68 13.69
CA ARG A 600 40.91 8.59 13.75
C ARG A 600 41.35 9.00 12.34
N LEU A 601 40.41 9.14 11.41
CA LEU A 601 40.70 9.52 10.03
C LEU A 601 41.19 10.96 9.98
N SER A 602 42.19 11.21 9.14
CA SER A 602 42.87 12.51 9.01
C SER A 602 42.85 13.02 7.56
N GLY A 603 43.61 14.08 7.28
CA GLY A 603 43.74 14.61 5.93
C GLY A 603 42.48 15.35 5.48
N LYS A 604 42.30 15.49 4.16
CA LYS A 604 41.19 16.25 3.57
C LYS A 604 40.07 15.33 3.11
N ILE A 605 38.85 15.86 3.04
CA ILE A 605 37.77 15.22 2.28
C ILE A 605 38.15 15.27 0.78
N PRO A 606 38.21 14.14 0.05
CA PRO A 606 38.61 14.14 -1.36
C PRO A 606 37.62 14.90 -2.23
N ASP A 607 38.12 15.81 -3.07
CA ASP A 607 37.29 16.53 -4.05
C ASP A 607 36.56 15.55 -4.99
N ASP A 608 37.17 14.41 -5.30
CA ASP A 608 36.59 13.38 -6.17
C ASP A 608 35.33 12.71 -5.60
N LEU A 609 35.05 12.84 -4.29
CA LEU A 609 33.85 12.24 -3.68
C LEU A 609 32.55 12.74 -4.33
N GLY A 610 32.56 13.96 -4.88
CA GLY A 610 31.45 14.52 -5.66
C GLY A 610 31.11 13.74 -6.95
N LYS A 611 31.92 12.75 -7.35
CA LYS A 611 31.63 11.84 -8.48
C LYS A 611 30.61 10.75 -8.13
N CYS A 612 30.36 10.48 -6.85
CA CYS A 612 29.41 9.47 -6.38
C CYS A 612 27.98 10.02 -6.33
N GLN A 613 27.40 10.35 -7.48
CA GLN A 613 26.11 11.08 -7.59
C GLN A 613 24.89 10.37 -6.96
N GLY A 614 25.01 9.06 -6.70
CA GLY A 614 23.99 8.27 -5.99
C GLY A 614 23.98 8.43 -4.47
N LEU A 615 24.94 9.16 -3.87
CA LEU A 615 25.04 9.32 -2.43
C LEU A 615 23.84 10.08 -1.86
N VAL A 616 23.17 9.46 -0.89
CA VAL A 616 22.05 9.99 -0.11
C VAL A 616 22.49 10.36 1.31
N THR A 617 23.37 9.53 1.90
CA THR A 617 23.83 9.72 3.28
C THR A 617 25.35 9.71 3.36
N ILE A 618 25.91 10.77 3.94
CA ILE A 618 27.32 10.85 4.30
C ILE A 618 27.43 11.17 5.79
N GLN A 619 28.10 10.30 6.54
CA GLN A 619 28.44 10.55 7.94
C GLN A 619 29.95 10.33 8.14
N MET A 620 30.65 11.39 8.53
CA MET A 620 32.09 11.41 8.78
C MET A 620 32.43 12.15 10.08
N ASP A 621 31.44 12.30 10.96
CA ASP A 621 31.58 13.02 12.23
C ASP A 621 32.54 12.33 13.20
N HIS A 622 33.06 13.08 14.17
CA HIS A 622 34.00 12.56 15.19
C HIS A 622 35.25 11.92 14.55
N ASN A 623 36.00 12.70 13.77
CA ASN A 623 37.28 12.33 13.17
C ASN A 623 38.27 13.51 13.29
N ASN A 624 39.47 13.37 12.70
CA ASN A 624 40.50 14.40 12.63
C ASN A 624 40.62 14.98 11.20
N LEU A 625 39.50 15.11 10.46
CA LEU A 625 39.51 15.64 9.10
C LEU A 625 39.82 17.13 9.10
N THR A 626 40.65 17.57 8.15
CA THR A 626 41.18 18.93 8.00
C THR A 626 40.92 19.48 6.60
N GLY A 627 41.33 20.71 6.33
CA GLY A 627 41.15 21.34 5.03
C GLY A 627 39.78 22.00 4.90
N VAL A 628 39.28 22.16 3.68
CA VAL A 628 38.00 22.80 3.38
C VAL A 628 36.95 21.77 3.00
N ILE A 629 35.67 22.12 3.17
CA ILE A 629 34.56 21.33 2.61
C ILE A 629 34.62 21.49 1.07
N PRO A 630 34.79 20.41 0.28
CA PRO A 630 34.89 20.50 -1.17
C PRO A 630 33.63 21.06 -1.81
N THR A 631 33.79 21.96 -2.79
CA THR A 631 32.66 22.47 -3.58
C THR A 631 32.03 21.38 -4.46
N SER A 632 32.77 20.32 -4.77
CA SER A 632 32.26 19.17 -5.54
C SER A 632 31.14 18.41 -4.84
N LEU A 633 30.96 18.56 -3.52
CA LEU A 633 29.81 17.99 -2.80
C LEU A 633 28.48 18.58 -3.29
N GLY A 634 28.49 19.76 -3.91
CA GLY A 634 27.31 20.33 -4.59
C GLY A 634 26.82 19.50 -5.79
N ASN A 635 27.61 18.55 -6.29
CA ASN A 635 27.20 17.66 -7.38
C ASN A 635 26.35 16.47 -6.89
N LEU A 636 26.23 16.26 -5.58
CA LEU A 636 25.50 15.14 -4.98
C LEU A 636 24.02 15.48 -4.83
N LEU A 637 23.32 15.57 -5.97
CA LEU A 637 21.93 16.04 -6.02
C LEU A 637 20.93 15.17 -5.22
N SER A 638 21.30 13.91 -4.95
CA SER A 638 20.51 12.95 -4.16
C SER A 638 20.75 13.05 -2.65
N LEU A 639 21.67 13.92 -2.21
CA LEU A 639 22.13 13.96 -0.81
C LEU A 639 21.03 14.50 0.11
N GLU A 640 20.62 13.68 1.08
CA GLU A 640 19.61 14.01 2.09
C GLU A 640 20.24 14.32 3.45
N MET A 641 21.34 13.63 3.79
CA MET A 641 22.02 13.76 5.08
C MET A 641 23.53 13.93 4.91
N LEU A 642 24.06 15.02 5.47
CA LEU A 642 25.49 15.29 5.57
C LEU A 642 25.87 15.60 7.02
N ASN A 643 26.63 14.72 7.66
CA ASN A 643 27.20 14.96 8.99
C ASN A 643 28.73 14.98 8.93
N LEU A 644 29.30 16.15 9.17
CA LEU A 644 30.75 16.41 9.24
C LEU A 644 31.15 16.99 10.61
N SER A 645 30.28 16.87 11.62
CA SER A 645 30.52 17.48 12.93
C SER A 645 31.73 16.88 13.65
N TYR A 646 32.27 17.61 14.64
CA TYR A 646 33.41 17.15 15.45
C TYR A 646 34.62 16.74 14.58
N ASN A 647 35.13 17.69 13.80
CA ASN A 647 36.33 17.56 12.97
C ASN A 647 37.16 18.86 13.05
N ASP A 648 38.28 18.93 12.33
CA ASP A 648 39.15 20.11 12.23
C ASP A 648 38.96 20.85 10.87
N LEU A 649 37.77 20.77 10.26
CA LEU A 649 37.49 21.40 8.97
C LEU A 649 37.51 22.93 9.10
N SER A 650 38.00 23.61 8.07
CA SER A 650 38.31 25.03 8.05
C SER A 650 37.79 25.70 6.78
N GLY A 651 37.92 27.02 6.68
CA GLY A 651 37.43 27.79 5.52
C GLY A 651 35.94 28.09 5.60
N VAL A 652 35.35 28.47 4.46
CA VAL A 652 33.96 28.89 4.38
C VAL A 652 33.03 27.72 4.08
N ILE A 653 31.78 27.81 4.53
CA ILE A 653 30.72 26.89 4.11
C ILE A 653 30.45 27.12 2.61
N PRO A 654 30.64 26.11 1.73
CA PRO A 654 30.41 26.28 0.30
C PRO A 654 28.95 26.60 0.02
N THR A 655 28.70 27.68 -0.74
CA THR A 655 27.33 28.12 -1.07
C THR A 655 26.56 27.08 -1.87
N VAL A 656 27.26 26.23 -2.64
CA VAL A 656 26.71 25.12 -3.42
C VAL A 656 25.94 24.10 -2.59
N LEU A 657 26.18 24.01 -1.27
CA LEU A 657 25.35 23.17 -0.39
C LEU A 657 23.92 23.68 -0.26
N SER A 658 23.69 24.98 -0.54
CA SER A 658 22.35 25.58 -0.58
C SER A 658 21.54 25.12 -1.80
N ASP A 659 22.22 24.66 -2.85
CA ASP A 659 21.58 24.28 -4.11
C ASP A 659 21.04 22.83 -4.07
N LEU A 660 21.45 22.05 -3.05
CA LEU A 660 21.01 20.66 -2.83
C LEU A 660 19.58 20.61 -2.30
N GLN A 661 18.62 20.34 -3.20
CA GLN A 661 17.17 20.41 -2.91
C GLN A 661 16.68 19.33 -1.93
N LEU A 662 17.35 18.18 -1.87
CA LEU A 662 16.96 17.06 -1.01
C LEU A 662 17.64 17.08 0.36
N LEU A 663 18.62 17.96 0.57
CA LEU A 663 19.38 18.03 1.80
C LEU A 663 18.49 18.48 2.95
N SER A 664 18.17 17.54 3.85
CA SER A 664 17.21 17.74 4.94
C SER A 664 17.86 17.65 6.32
N LYS A 665 19.08 17.13 6.42
CA LYS A 665 19.88 17.13 7.65
C LYS A 665 21.34 17.48 7.36
N LEU A 666 21.78 18.63 7.87
CA LEU A 666 23.15 19.12 7.74
C LEU A 666 23.74 19.39 9.13
N ASP A 667 24.81 18.69 9.48
CA ASP A 667 25.52 18.94 10.73
C ASP A 667 26.99 19.22 10.47
N LEU A 668 27.39 20.48 10.71
CA LEU A 668 28.75 20.97 10.57
C LEU A 668 29.31 21.48 11.91
N SER A 669 28.64 21.16 13.02
CA SER A 669 29.00 21.64 14.35
C SER A 669 30.39 21.16 14.78
N TYR A 670 31.02 21.87 15.71
CA TYR A 670 32.33 21.57 16.28
C TYR A 670 33.42 21.37 15.22
N ASN A 671 33.60 22.39 14.39
CA ASN A 671 34.68 22.53 13.41
C ASN A 671 35.37 23.91 13.56
N ARG A 672 36.27 24.25 12.63
CA ARG A 672 36.98 25.53 12.54
C ARG A 672 36.47 26.39 11.36
N LEU A 673 35.19 26.25 11.01
CA LEU A 673 34.59 26.97 9.87
C LEU A 673 34.45 28.47 10.18
N GLN A 674 34.55 29.29 9.14
CA GLN A 674 34.54 30.74 9.23
C GLN A 674 33.76 31.42 8.10
N GLY A 675 33.41 32.69 8.29
CA GLY A 675 32.75 33.51 7.28
C GLY A 675 31.22 33.47 7.35
N ALA A 676 30.58 34.00 6.31
CA ALA A 676 29.14 34.18 6.29
C ALA A 676 28.38 32.87 6.09
N ILE A 677 27.34 32.63 6.89
CA ILE A 677 26.42 31.50 6.68
C ILE A 677 25.58 31.76 5.40
N PRO A 678 25.47 30.80 4.47
CA PRO A 678 24.56 30.89 3.33
C PRO A 678 23.10 31.09 3.77
N ARG A 679 22.27 31.69 2.91
CA ARG A 679 20.91 32.14 3.29
C ARG A 679 19.76 31.36 2.67
N ASN A 680 20.05 30.47 1.73
CA ASN A 680 19.04 29.80 0.91
C ASN A 680 19.06 28.28 1.15
N GLY A 681 18.04 27.58 0.64
CA GLY A 681 17.99 26.12 0.66
C GLY A 681 17.89 25.55 2.07
N VAL A 682 18.74 24.57 2.40
CA VAL A 682 18.73 23.93 3.74
C VAL A 682 18.92 24.94 4.89
N PHE A 683 19.65 26.04 4.65
CA PHE A 683 19.93 27.07 5.64
C PHE A 683 18.72 27.98 5.97
N GLU A 684 17.62 27.89 5.21
CA GLU A 684 16.34 28.56 5.54
C GLU A 684 15.59 27.87 6.70
N HIS A 685 15.96 26.62 7.02
CA HIS A 685 15.29 25.80 8.03
C HIS A 685 16.26 25.46 9.17
N PRO A 686 16.43 26.34 10.19
CA PRO A 686 17.41 26.15 11.27
C PRO A 686 17.27 24.83 12.05
N ALA A 687 16.07 24.23 12.09
CA ALA A 687 15.86 22.93 12.74
C ALA A 687 16.60 21.77 12.07
N ASN A 688 17.00 21.94 10.80
CA ASN A 688 17.64 20.92 9.97
C ASN A 688 19.17 21.11 9.89
N VAL A 689 19.70 22.20 10.45
CA VAL A 689 21.11 22.58 10.34
C VAL A 689 21.72 22.80 11.72
N SER A 690 22.84 22.12 12.01
CA SER A 690 23.63 22.33 13.23
C SER A 690 25.00 22.92 12.89
N LEU A 691 25.35 24.05 13.51
CA LEU A 691 26.58 24.82 13.25
C LEU A 691 27.36 25.18 14.52
N ASP A 692 26.92 24.70 15.69
CA ASP A 692 27.47 25.07 16.99
C ASP A 692 28.98 24.82 17.08
N GLY A 693 29.70 25.53 17.94
CA GLY A 693 31.15 25.32 18.12
C GLY A 693 32.07 25.94 17.05
N ASN A 694 31.55 26.44 15.93
CA ASN A 694 32.32 27.16 14.91
C ASN A 694 32.43 28.67 15.23
N GLN A 695 33.49 29.07 15.95
CA GLN A 695 33.68 30.46 16.42
C GLN A 695 33.82 31.50 15.30
N GLY A 696 34.25 31.09 14.11
CA GLY A 696 34.51 32.01 12.99
C GLY A 696 33.29 32.33 12.12
N LEU A 697 32.14 31.69 12.35
CA LEU A 697 30.92 31.89 11.56
C LEU A 697 30.19 33.17 11.97
N CYS A 698 29.61 33.87 10.98
CA CYS A 698 28.87 35.10 11.20
C CYS A 698 27.67 35.21 10.24
N GLY A 699 26.65 36.01 10.58
CA GLY A 699 25.52 36.24 9.68
C GLY A 699 24.26 36.79 10.34
N ARG A 700 23.27 37.15 9.52
CA ARG A 700 21.93 37.65 9.92
C ARG A 700 20.81 36.63 9.64
N ALA A 701 21.11 35.34 9.70
CA ALA A 701 20.11 34.30 9.49
C ALA A 701 19.28 34.11 10.77
N THR A 702 17.96 34.26 10.68
CA THR A 702 17.03 34.09 11.81
C THR A 702 17.03 32.62 12.25
N GLY A 703 17.51 32.34 13.46
CA GLY A 703 17.48 31.00 14.07
C GLY A 703 18.84 30.41 14.47
N PHE A 704 19.95 31.00 14.02
CA PHE A 704 21.30 30.58 14.44
C PHE A 704 21.91 31.59 15.43
N HIS A 705 22.53 31.10 16.51
CA HIS A 705 23.19 31.94 17.53
C HIS A 705 24.61 32.34 17.10
N VAL A 706 24.76 33.14 16.04
CA VAL A 706 26.06 33.62 15.54
C VAL A 706 26.18 35.15 15.55
N PRO A 707 27.39 35.71 15.72
CA PRO A 707 27.61 37.15 15.66
C PRO A 707 27.32 37.71 14.25
N SER A 708 26.96 38.99 14.17
CA SER A 708 26.85 39.68 12.88
C SER A 708 28.22 39.79 12.23
N CYS A 709 28.31 39.56 10.92
CA CYS A 709 29.56 39.77 10.19
C CYS A 709 30.02 41.24 10.33
N PRO A 710 31.32 41.52 10.42
CA PRO A 710 31.83 42.88 10.49
C PRO A 710 31.41 43.67 9.24
N ASP A 711 30.57 44.70 9.41
CA ASP A 711 30.11 45.55 8.32
C ASP A 711 31.22 46.51 7.87
N ALA A 712 31.61 46.42 6.60
CA ALA A 712 32.13 47.58 5.88
C ALA A 712 30.95 48.55 5.63
N SER A 713 30.77 49.53 6.52
CA SER A 713 29.71 50.56 6.47
C SER A 713 30.06 51.71 5.48
N PRO A 714 29.13 52.60 5.02
CA PRO A 714 28.15 53.32 5.87
C PRO A 714 26.74 53.73 5.32
N ARG A 715 25.76 53.73 6.26
CA ARG A 715 24.69 54.73 6.61
C ARG A 715 23.49 55.09 5.69
N THR A 716 22.24 54.92 6.18
CA THR A 716 21.40 55.90 6.94
C THR A 716 19.97 55.35 7.19
N GLY A 717 19.25 55.83 8.23
CA GLY A 717 17.94 55.32 8.65
C GLY A 717 16.93 56.37 9.16
N ARG A 718 15.67 55.89 9.25
CA ARG A 718 14.50 56.22 10.12
C ARG A 718 13.97 57.68 10.22
N HIS A 719 12.64 57.86 10.08
CA HIS A 719 11.71 57.86 11.24
C HIS A 719 10.19 57.98 10.91
N TYR A 720 9.41 57.17 11.66
CA TYR A 720 8.02 57.27 12.16
C TYR A 720 6.76 57.28 11.27
N ARG A 721 6.03 56.16 11.38
CA ARG A 721 4.55 56.09 11.43
C ARG A 721 4.07 56.64 12.78
N LEU A 722 3.00 57.44 12.78
CA LEU A 722 1.73 57.16 13.48
C LEU A 722 0.83 58.42 13.55
N ILE A 723 -0.46 58.18 13.32
CA ILE A 723 -1.62 59.00 13.74
C ILE A 723 -1.92 60.22 12.86
N MET A 724 -2.99 60.10 12.05
CA MET A 724 -4.12 61.03 12.04
C MET A 724 -5.23 60.50 11.11
N VAL A 725 -6.42 60.31 11.71
CA VAL A 725 -7.77 60.30 11.10
C VAL A 725 -8.38 58.96 10.63
N LEU A 726 -8.86 58.24 11.64
CA LEU A 726 -10.12 57.50 11.77
C LEU A 726 -11.37 58.13 11.08
N ILE A 727 -12.39 57.29 10.78
CA ILE A 727 -13.87 57.59 10.70
C ILE A 727 -14.27 58.43 9.46
N PRO A 728 -15.13 58.02 8.47
CA PRO A 728 -16.39 57.24 8.57
C PRO A 728 -16.95 56.57 7.25
N ILE A 729 -17.02 55.24 7.04
CA ILE A 729 -17.91 54.67 5.97
C ILE A 729 -18.53 53.31 6.38
N ILE A 730 -19.16 53.26 7.56
CA ILE A 730 -20.05 52.14 7.98
C ILE A 730 -21.44 52.69 8.41
N GLY A 731 -21.79 53.90 7.96
CA GLY A 731 -23.02 54.61 8.33
C GLY A 731 -24.14 54.61 7.29
N PHE A 732 -23.97 53.96 6.13
CA PHE A 732 -25.04 53.83 5.10
C PHE A 732 -25.67 52.44 5.13
N LEU A 733 -25.90 52.01 6.37
CA LEU A 733 -26.86 51.02 6.82
C LEU A 733 -28.17 51.08 6.01
N SER A 734 -28.66 49.90 5.66
CA SER A 734 -30.04 49.51 6.01
C SER A 734 -31.17 50.51 5.72
N LEU A 735 -31.29 50.97 4.48
CA LEU A 735 -32.54 51.56 4.00
C LEU A 735 -32.87 51.07 2.58
N ALA A 736 -33.03 49.77 2.40
CA ALA A 736 -33.84 49.24 1.30
C ALA A 736 -34.38 47.82 1.53
N LEU A 737 -34.40 47.35 2.78
CA LEU A 737 -35.22 46.20 3.21
C LEU A 737 -36.68 46.62 3.49
N LEU A 738 -37.21 47.52 2.66
CA LEU A 738 -38.62 47.93 2.69
C LEU A 738 -39.25 47.86 1.28
N THR A 739 -38.88 46.82 0.54
CA THR A 739 -39.73 46.23 -0.50
C THR A 739 -40.03 44.76 -0.17
N CYS A 740 -40.13 44.48 1.12
CA CYS A 740 -40.96 43.36 1.56
C CYS A 740 -42.38 43.56 1.03
N PHE A 741 -42.97 42.43 0.64
CA PHE A 741 -44.41 42.20 0.57
C PHE A 741 -45.18 42.75 -0.63
N ILE A 742 -45.40 41.84 -1.60
CA ILE A 742 -46.64 41.50 -2.34
C ILE A 742 -46.12 40.34 -3.23
N ILE A 743 -46.35 39.04 -3.02
CA ILE A 743 -47.59 38.24 -2.96
C ILE A 743 -47.19 36.92 -2.23
N HIS A 744 -47.72 36.57 -1.05
CA HIS A 744 -48.85 35.62 -0.83
C HIS A 744 -48.83 34.37 -1.74
N GLU A 745 -49.16 33.14 -1.36
CA GLU A 745 -49.53 32.44 -0.13
C GLU A 745 -49.73 30.94 -0.51
N LYS A 746 -49.79 30.07 0.51
CA LYS A 746 -50.61 28.83 0.60
C LYS A 746 -50.08 27.44 0.18
N ILE A 747 -49.70 26.72 1.24
CA ILE A 747 -49.78 25.28 1.63
C ILE A 747 -51.26 24.79 1.52
N PRO A 748 -51.67 23.49 1.30
CA PRO A 748 -51.43 22.35 2.23
C PRO A 748 -51.55 20.84 1.80
N GLN A 749 -50.78 20.01 2.54
CA GLN A 749 -51.07 18.75 3.31
C GLN A 749 -51.77 17.46 2.78
N ALA A 750 -51.21 16.35 3.31
CA ALA A 750 -51.77 15.04 3.75
C ALA A 750 -51.73 13.85 2.74
N THR A 751 -51.36 12.58 3.05
CA THR A 751 -51.61 11.68 4.21
C THR A 751 -50.72 10.38 4.20
N PHE A 752 -50.41 9.82 5.40
CA PHE A 752 -50.35 8.39 5.88
C PHE A 752 -49.90 7.22 4.92
N SER A 753 -49.18 6.12 5.25
CA SER A 753 -48.71 5.44 6.49
C SER A 753 -47.97 4.09 6.25
N LEU A 754 -47.23 3.61 7.29
CA LEU A 754 -47.04 2.23 7.85
C LEU A 754 -46.13 1.16 7.18
N PHE A 755 -45.25 0.57 8.02
CA PHE A 755 -44.73 -0.82 7.94
C PHE A 755 -44.64 -1.43 9.38
N PRO A 756 -44.67 -2.78 9.55
CA PRO A 756 -45.39 -3.45 10.64
C PRO A 756 -44.52 -3.93 11.82
N SER A 757 -45.13 -4.02 13.00
CA SER A 757 -44.58 -4.58 14.25
C SER A 757 -44.36 -6.10 14.21
N LEU A 758 -43.31 -6.60 14.88
CA LEU A 758 -43.11 -8.03 15.18
C LEU A 758 -44.27 -8.58 16.04
N GLY A 759 -44.83 -9.74 15.67
CA GLY A 759 -46.11 -10.27 16.17
C GLY A 759 -46.21 -10.71 17.64
N GLU A 760 -47.42 -11.15 18.01
CA GLU A 760 -48.05 -11.24 19.35
C GLU A 760 -47.40 -12.11 20.46
N LYS A 761 -46.16 -12.63 20.33
CA LYS A 761 -45.56 -13.54 21.33
C LYS A 761 -44.50 -12.96 22.27
N PHE A 762 -44.08 -11.71 22.07
CA PHE A 762 -43.05 -11.07 22.89
C PHE A 762 -43.69 -10.04 23.85
N PRO A 763 -43.18 -9.90 25.09
CA PRO A 763 -43.67 -8.87 25.99
C PRO A 763 -43.41 -7.50 25.38
N ARG A 764 -44.49 -6.74 25.13
CA ARG A 764 -44.40 -5.36 24.64
C ARG A 764 -43.87 -4.46 25.75
N VAL A 765 -42.73 -3.83 25.51
CA VAL A 765 -42.09 -2.90 26.44
C VAL A 765 -42.10 -1.50 25.85
N SER A 766 -42.50 -0.50 26.62
CA SER A 766 -42.47 0.90 26.18
C SER A 766 -41.13 1.58 26.49
N TYR A 767 -40.87 2.72 25.86
CA TYR A 767 -39.74 3.59 26.23
C TYR A 767 -39.69 3.85 27.74
N TRP A 768 -40.84 4.12 28.37
CA TRP A 768 -40.94 4.41 29.80
C TRP A 768 -40.68 3.19 30.70
N ASP A 769 -40.95 1.98 30.20
CA ASP A 769 -40.62 0.75 30.92
C ASP A 769 -39.11 0.50 30.93
N LEU A 770 -38.46 0.72 29.78
CA LEU A 770 -36.99 0.61 29.67
C LEU A 770 -36.30 1.71 30.47
N ALA A 771 -36.76 2.96 30.38
CA ALA A 771 -36.23 4.06 31.16
C ALA A 771 -36.35 3.77 32.66
N ARG A 772 -37.47 3.22 33.16
CA ARG A 772 -37.57 2.81 34.56
C ARG A 772 -36.67 1.61 34.90
N ALA A 773 -36.56 0.63 34.02
CA ALA A 773 -35.77 -0.58 34.25
C ALA A 773 -34.26 -0.32 34.32
N THR A 774 -33.76 0.72 33.64
CA THR A 774 -32.34 1.09 33.56
C THR A 774 -31.98 2.32 34.40
N GLY A 775 -32.91 2.86 35.19
CA GLY A 775 -32.68 4.07 35.99
C GLY A 775 -32.48 5.33 35.13
N ASN A 776 -33.37 5.54 34.16
CA ASN A 776 -33.33 6.56 33.12
C ASN A 776 -32.06 6.52 32.26
N PHE A 777 -31.59 5.31 31.92
CA PHE A 777 -30.37 5.11 31.13
C PHE A 777 -29.14 5.78 31.76
N SER A 778 -29.05 5.71 33.09
CA SER A 778 -27.94 6.29 33.84
C SER A 778 -26.62 5.58 33.52
N GLU A 779 -25.53 6.35 33.48
CA GLU A 779 -24.16 5.85 33.30
C GLU A 779 -23.77 4.75 34.30
N ILE A 780 -24.31 4.74 35.52
CA ILE A 780 -24.02 3.67 36.51
C ILE A 780 -24.49 2.28 36.06
N ASN A 781 -25.44 2.25 35.12
CA ASN A 781 -25.97 1.02 34.55
C ASN A 781 -25.43 0.75 33.15
N LEU A 782 -24.54 1.59 32.61
CA LEU A 782 -23.90 1.36 31.31
C LEU A 782 -22.86 0.25 31.45
N ILE A 783 -22.96 -0.80 30.63
CA ILE A 783 -22.10 -1.99 30.67
C ILE A 783 -21.32 -2.22 29.37
N GLY A 784 -21.57 -1.44 28.32
CA GLY A 784 -20.82 -1.48 27.07
C GLY A 784 -21.25 -0.41 26.07
N GLU A 785 -20.33 0.04 25.22
CA GLU A 785 -20.56 1.07 24.21
C GLU A 785 -19.85 0.69 22.91
N GLY A 786 -20.53 0.81 21.78
CA GLY A 786 -20.04 0.46 20.45
C GLY A 786 -20.38 1.53 19.41
N SER A 787 -19.88 1.39 18.19
CA SER A 787 -19.93 2.42 17.14
C SER A 787 -21.31 2.92 16.74
N TYR A 788 -22.38 2.18 17.08
CA TYR A 788 -23.77 2.49 16.74
C TYR A 788 -24.74 2.32 17.92
N SER A 789 -24.27 1.95 19.12
CA SER A 789 -25.16 1.59 20.23
C SER A 789 -24.50 1.58 21.61
N SER A 790 -25.30 1.79 22.65
CA SER A 790 -24.90 1.71 24.06
C SER A 790 -25.74 0.66 24.79
N VAL A 791 -25.15 -0.11 25.70
CA VAL A 791 -25.79 -1.25 26.38
C VAL A 791 -25.90 -0.98 27.88
N TYR A 792 -27.12 -1.06 28.42
CA TYR A 792 -27.41 -0.80 29.83
C TYR A 792 -27.92 -2.06 30.54
N LYS A 793 -27.47 -2.30 31.77
CA LYS A 793 -28.06 -3.28 32.67
C LYS A 793 -29.39 -2.75 33.22
N GLY A 794 -30.41 -3.61 33.29
CA GLY A 794 -31.70 -3.23 33.87
C GLY A 794 -32.47 -4.39 34.49
N LYS A 795 -33.62 -4.09 35.09
CA LYS A 795 -34.54 -5.09 35.66
C LYS A 795 -36.00 -4.79 35.28
N LEU A 796 -36.57 -5.59 34.39
CA LEU A 796 -37.97 -5.45 33.96
C LEU A 796 -38.93 -6.13 34.94
N LYS A 797 -39.92 -5.38 35.44
CA LYS A 797 -40.93 -5.90 36.38
C LYS A 797 -41.75 -7.08 35.80
N GLN A 798 -41.98 -7.10 34.49
CA GLN A 798 -42.75 -8.16 33.83
C GLN A 798 -41.99 -9.49 33.68
N VAL A 799 -40.65 -9.45 33.61
CA VAL A 799 -39.80 -10.64 33.31
C VAL A 799 -39.09 -11.18 34.57
N LYS A 800 -39.09 -10.42 35.67
CA LYS A 800 -38.49 -10.75 36.99
C LYS A 800 -36.97 -11.07 36.98
N THR A 801 -36.29 -10.98 35.85
CA THR A 801 -34.84 -11.26 35.69
C THR A 801 -34.03 -10.01 35.31
N GLU A 802 -32.70 -10.09 35.47
CA GLU A 802 -31.76 -9.07 34.98
C GLU A 802 -31.63 -9.15 33.46
N ILE A 803 -31.57 -7.99 32.80
CA ILE A 803 -31.53 -7.86 31.34
C ILE A 803 -30.40 -6.92 30.92
N ALA A 804 -29.97 -7.06 29.66
CA ALA A 804 -29.13 -6.09 28.97
C ALA A 804 -29.95 -5.38 27.89
N VAL A 805 -30.00 -4.05 27.94
CA VAL A 805 -30.77 -3.19 27.03
C VAL A 805 -29.80 -2.47 26.10
N LYS A 806 -29.66 -2.92 24.85
CA LYS A 806 -28.86 -2.30 23.80
C LYS A 806 -29.70 -1.24 23.08
N ILE A 807 -29.34 0.03 23.24
CA ILE A 807 -30.00 1.19 22.65
C ILE A 807 -29.17 1.66 21.46
N LEU A 808 -29.80 1.93 20.33
CA LEU A 808 -29.09 2.40 19.15
C LEU A 808 -29.06 3.93 19.06
N ASP A 809 -27.91 4.44 18.62
CA ASP A 809 -27.73 5.85 18.31
C ASP A 809 -28.13 6.14 16.87
N LEU A 810 -29.36 6.62 16.70
CA LEU A 810 -29.96 6.86 15.38
C LEU A 810 -29.43 8.13 14.70
N GLU A 811 -28.60 8.94 15.35
CA GLU A 811 -27.93 10.08 14.72
C GLU A 811 -26.74 9.65 13.84
N ILE A 812 -26.25 8.42 14.03
CA ILE A 812 -25.13 7.85 13.27
C ILE A 812 -25.63 7.12 12.01
N PRO A 813 -25.18 7.52 10.79
CA PRO A 813 -25.57 6.86 9.55
C PRO A 813 -25.20 5.36 9.56
N GLY A 814 -26.21 4.48 9.47
CA GLY A 814 -26.04 3.02 9.45
C GLY A 814 -26.55 2.29 10.69
N ALA A 815 -26.80 3.00 11.81
CA ALA A 815 -27.29 2.40 13.05
C ALA A 815 -28.66 1.71 12.86
N GLU A 816 -29.60 2.35 12.15
CA GLU A 816 -30.93 1.78 11.88
C GLU A 816 -30.86 0.49 11.05
N GLY A 817 -29.88 0.39 10.14
CA GLY A 817 -29.62 -0.82 9.36
C GLY A 817 -29.08 -1.96 10.23
N SER A 818 -28.22 -1.64 11.20
CA SER A 818 -27.69 -2.61 12.16
C SER A 818 -28.77 -3.21 13.07
N PHE A 819 -29.68 -2.37 13.58
CA PHE A 819 -30.85 -2.82 14.36
C PHE A 819 -31.72 -3.81 13.59
N ALA A 820 -32.04 -3.47 12.34
CA ALA A 820 -32.91 -4.29 11.49
C ALA A 820 -32.27 -5.66 11.16
N LEU A 821 -30.95 -5.70 10.93
CA LEU A 821 -30.21 -6.94 10.66
C LEU A 821 -30.13 -7.84 11.89
N GLU A 822 -29.84 -7.28 13.05
CA GLU A 822 -29.73 -8.03 14.31
C GLU A 822 -31.10 -8.62 14.71
N CYS A 823 -32.19 -7.83 14.59
CA CYS A 823 -33.57 -8.32 14.73
C CYS A 823 -33.86 -9.49 13.80
N LYS A 824 -33.41 -9.38 12.54
CA LYS A 824 -33.64 -10.41 11.51
C LYS A 824 -32.87 -11.70 11.80
N ALA A 825 -31.66 -11.60 12.38
CA ALA A 825 -30.83 -12.76 12.74
C ALA A 825 -31.47 -13.56 13.85
N LEU A 826 -31.84 -12.87 14.90
CA LEU A 826 -32.28 -13.49 16.14
C LEU A 826 -33.73 -13.98 16.07
N ARG A 827 -34.51 -13.56 15.07
CA ARG A 827 -35.91 -13.96 14.87
C ARG A 827 -36.13 -15.47 14.70
N GLY A 828 -35.09 -16.24 14.35
CA GLY A 828 -35.18 -17.67 14.06
C GLY A 828 -34.11 -18.58 14.67
N ILE A 829 -33.11 -18.03 15.37
CA ILE A 829 -32.00 -18.78 15.96
C ILE A 829 -32.40 -19.32 17.32
N ARG A 830 -32.15 -20.61 17.57
CA ARG A 830 -32.31 -21.24 18.90
C ARG A 830 -31.15 -22.19 19.14
N HIS A 831 -30.07 -21.68 19.71
CA HIS A 831 -28.89 -22.47 20.06
C HIS A 831 -28.44 -22.13 21.48
N ARG A 832 -27.91 -23.12 22.20
CA ARG A 832 -27.47 -22.97 23.59
C ARG A 832 -26.25 -22.02 23.72
N ASN A 833 -25.43 -21.93 22.68
CA ASN A 833 -24.22 -21.10 22.60
C ASN A 833 -24.45 -19.79 21.82
N ILE A 834 -25.66 -19.25 21.80
CA ILE A 834 -25.99 -17.93 21.22
C ILE A 834 -26.78 -17.11 22.25
N VAL A 835 -26.46 -15.82 22.38
CA VAL A 835 -27.05 -14.94 23.40
C VAL A 835 -28.56 -14.80 23.18
N PRO A 836 -29.41 -15.14 24.19
CA PRO A 836 -30.87 -15.08 24.02
C PRO A 836 -31.43 -13.65 23.93
N LEU A 837 -32.18 -13.37 22.87
CA LEU A 837 -32.97 -12.14 22.72
C LEU A 837 -34.33 -12.29 23.45
N ILE A 838 -34.65 -11.35 24.33
CA ILE A 838 -35.89 -11.32 25.11
C ILE A 838 -37.00 -10.57 24.38
N THR A 839 -36.75 -9.34 23.90
CA THR A 839 -37.74 -8.52 23.17
C THR A 839 -37.07 -7.32 22.47
N GLU A 840 -37.82 -6.53 21.70
CA GLU A 840 -37.39 -5.26 21.09
C GLU A 840 -38.30 -4.10 21.52
N CYS A 841 -37.80 -2.86 21.43
CA CYS A 841 -38.57 -1.64 21.65
C CYS A 841 -38.38 -0.68 20.49
N SER A 842 -39.50 -0.33 19.84
CA SER A 842 -39.58 0.67 18.79
C SER A 842 -40.58 1.75 19.22
N ALA A 843 -40.10 2.89 19.70
CA ALA A 843 -40.90 3.94 20.34
C ALA A 843 -40.47 5.35 19.90
N ILE A 844 -41.13 6.36 20.45
CA ILE A 844 -40.70 7.76 20.38
C ILE A 844 -40.22 8.15 21.79
N ASP A 845 -39.09 8.84 21.86
CA ASP A 845 -38.50 9.29 23.13
C ASP A 845 -39.25 10.50 23.72
N LYS A 846 -38.78 11.00 24.87
CA LYS A 846 -39.38 12.15 25.57
C LYS A 846 -39.29 13.48 24.79
N LYS A 847 -38.44 13.57 23.76
CA LYS A 847 -38.19 14.77 22.94
C LYS A 847 -38.92 14.71 21.59
N GLY A 848 -39.60 13.62 21.27
CA GLY A 848 -40.30 13.43 20.00
C GLY A 848 -39.47 12.75 18.91
N ASN A 849 -38.28 12.22 19.23
CA ASN A 849 -37.39 11.54 18.30
C ASN A 849 -37.63 10.03 18.28
N ASN A 850 -37.26 9.37 17.19
CA ASN A 850 -37.34 7.90 17.09
C ASN A 850 -36.40 7.24 18.12
N PHE A 851 -36.86 6.16 18.74
CA PHE A 851 -36.12 5.36 19.71
C PHE A 851 -36.18 3.87 19.34
N ARG A 852 -35.02 3.20 19.36
CA ARG A 852 -34.86 1.78 19.03
C ARG A 852 -33.95 1.09 20.05
N ALA A 853 -34.39 -0.05 20.58
CA ALA A 853 -33.60 -0.85 21.52
C ALA A 853 -33.87 -2.37 21.42
N LEU A 854 -32.84 -3.18 21.67
CA LEU A 854 -32.88 -4.64 21.80
C LEU A 854 -32.63 -5.06 23.25
N ILE A 855 -33.40 -6.02 23.74
CA ILE A 855 -33.33 -6.49 25.12
C ILE A 855 -32.86 -7.95 25.14
N TYR A 856 -31.70 -8.21 25.72
CA TYR A 856 -31.05 -9.53 25.84
C TYR A 856 -31.07 -10.07 27.27
N ALA A 857 -30.90 -11.40 27.41
CA ALA A 857 -30.55 -12.01 28.68
C ALA A 857 -29.16 -11.51 29.14
N PHE A 858 -29.05 -11.12 30.41
CA PHE A 858 -27.78 -10.62 30.95
C PHE A 858 -26.79 -11.77 31.19
N MET A 859 -25.54 -11.59 30.72
CA MET A 859 -24.43 -12.54 30.88
C MET A 859 -23.50 -12.09 32.01
N PRO A 860 -23.54 -12.71 33.20
CA PRO A 860 -22.92 -12.16 34.41
C PRO A 860 -21.40 -12.30 34.46
N ASN A 861 -20.80 -13.17 33.64
CA ASN A 861 -19.35 -13.31 33.56
C ASN A 861 -18.70 -12.43 32.47
N GLY A 862 -19.47 -11.58 31.78
CA GLY A 862 -18.93 -10.63 30.80
C GLY A 862 -18.50 -11.28 29.49
N ASN A 863 -17.64 -10.59 28.73
CA ASN A 863 -17.14 -11.07 27.43
C ASN A 863 -15.75 -11.73 27.56
N LEU A 864 -15.40 -12.60 26.61
CA LEU A 864 -14.14 -13.34 26.60
C LEU A 864 -12.92 -12.43 26.52
N ASP A 865 -13.02 -11.28 25.85
CA ASP A 865 -11.96 -10.28 25.77
C ASP A 865 -11.44 -9.89 27.17
N THR A 866 -12.33 -9.64 28.12
CA THR A 866 -11.95 -9.31 29.51
C THR A 866 -11.28 -10.45 30.29
N TRP A 867 -11.45 -11.70 29.85
CA TRP A 867 -10.78 -12.86 30.44
C TRP A 867 -9.43 -13.16 29.78
N LEU A 868 -9.25 -12.76 28.52
CA LEU A 868 -8.00 -12.92 27.76
C LEU A 868 -7.04 -11.75 27.94
N HIS A 869 -7.57 -10.54 28.16
CA HIS A 869 -6.83 -9.29 28.16
C HIS A 869 -7.15 -8.51 29.44
N HIS A 870 -6.27 -8.61 30.44
CA HIS A 870 -6.50 -8.02 31.77
C HIS A 870 -6.30 -6.49 31.75
N GLN A 871 -7.36 -5.76 32.13
CA GLN A 871 -7.27 -4.35 32.53
C GLN A 871 -7.55 -4.27 34.04
N GLY A 872 -6.72 -3.53 34.78
CA GLY A 872 -6.57 -3.62 36.24
C GLY A 872 -7.80 -3.27 37.08
N ASN A 873 -7.72 -3.72 38.35
CA ASN A 873 -8.50 -3.30 39.54
C ASN A 873 -9.85 -3.96 39.90
N GLN A 874 -10.03 -5.28 39.72
CA GLN A 874 -11.00 -6.03 40.57
C GLN A 874 -10.44 -7.35 41.13
N ALA A 875 -10.70 -7.56 42.42
CA ALA A 875 -10.11 -8.57 43.28
C ALA A 875 -10.75 -9.97 43.10
N ALA A 876 -10.28 -10.74 42.11
CA ALA A 876 -10.17 -12.20 42.11
C ALA A 876 -9.53 -12.64 40.78
N ARG A 877 -8.40 -13.36 40.82
CA ARG A 877 -7.76 -13.89 39.59
C ARG A 877 -8.73 -14.85 38.89
N LYS A 878 -9.15 -14.48 37.69
CA LYS A 878 -10.00 -15.28 36.80
C LYS A 878 -9.16 -15.66 35.57
N HIS A 879 -8.62 -16.88 35.55
CA HIS A 879 -7.83 -17.42 34.43
C HIS A 879 -8.59 -18.56 33.74
N LEU A 880 -8.54 -18.59 32.41
CA LEU A 880 -9.06 -19.71 31.61
C LEU A 880 -7.92 -20.71 31.35
N GLY A 881 -8.02 -21.92 31.90
CA GLY A 881 -7.10 -23.02 31.63
C GLY A 881 -7.24 -23.55 30.19
N LEU A 882 -6.26 -24.30 29.69
CA LEU A 882 -6.25 -24.83 28.30
C LEU A 882 -7.53 -25.62 27.99
N ALA A 883 -8.02 -26.46 28.90
CA ALA A 883 -9.27 -27.20 28.73
C ALA A 883 -10.51 -26.28 28.62
N GLN A 884 -10.55 -25.17 29.37
CA GLN A 884 -11.62 -24.17 29.26
C GLN A 884 -11.52 -23.40 27.94
N ARG A 885 -10.30 -23.11 27.46
CA ARG A 885 -10.07 -22.45 26.16
C ARG A 885 -10.47 -23.34 25.00
N ILE A 886 -10.14 -24.63 25.08
CA ILE A 886 -10.60 -25.64 24.11
C ILE A 886 -12.12 -25.76 24.17
N SER A 887 -12.73 -25.80 25.37
CA SER A 887 -14.19 -25.84 25.53
C SER A 887 -14.87 -24.60 24.92
N ILE A 888 -14.32 -23.41 25.14
CA ILE A 888 -14.82 -22.16 24.54
C ILE A 888 -14.68 -22.18 23.02
N ALA A 889 -13.52 -22.60 22.50
CA ALA A 889 -13.30 -22.74 21.07
C ALA A 889 -14.27 -23.76 20.46
N THR A 890 -14.54 -24.86 21.16
CA THR A 890 -15.51 -25.88 20.75
C THR A 890 -16.93 -25.33 20.79
N ASN A 891 -17.35 -24.62 21.84
CA ASN A 891 -18.66 -23.99 21.95
C ASN A 891 -18.92 -22.96 20.83
N ILE A 892 -17.89 -22.21 20.43
CA ILE A 892 -17.99 -21.25 19.32
C ILE A 892 -17.94 -21.95 17.97
N ALA A 893 -17.12 -23.00 17.82
CA ALA A 893 -17.16 -23.85 16.63
C ALA A 893 -18.55 -24.49 16.47
N ASP A 894 -19.15 -25.01 17.55
CA ASP A 894 -20.51 -25.56 17.56
C ASP A 894 -21.56 -24.49 17.24
N ALA A 895 -21.42 -23.27 17.79
CA ALA A 895 -22.31 -22.17 17.47
C ALA A 895 -22.21 -21.76 15.98
N LEU A 896 -21.00 -21.70 15.42
CA LEU A 896 -20.76 -21.38 14.02
C LEU A 896 -21.22 -22.50 13.11
N ASP A 897 -21.00 -23.76 13.49
CA ASP A 897 -21.47 -24.93 12.76
C ASP A 897 -23.00 -24.95 12.72
N TYR A 898 -23.65 -24.73 13.87
CA TYR A 898 -25.10 -24.56 13.94
C TYR A 898 -25.57 -23.40 13.05
N LEU A 899 -24.89 -22.25 13.09
CA LEU A 899 -25.24 -21.12 12.23
C LEU A 899 -25.04 -21.46 10.75
N HIS A 900 -23.96 -22.12 10.36
CA HIS A 900 -23.63 -22.41 8.96
C HIS A 900 -24.38 -23.61 8.36
N HIS A 901 -24.90 -24.52 9.19
CA HIS A 901 -25.45 -25.78 8.69
C HIS A 901 -26.84 -26.10 9.24
N ASP A 902 -27.09 -25.88 10.54
CA ASP A 902 -28.32 -26.35 11.20
C ASP A 902 -29.38 -25.28 11.44
N SER A 903 -29.04 -24.00 11.21
CA SER A 903 -29.99 -22.91 11.32
C SER A 903 -30.92 -22.87 10.10
N ARG A 904 -32.18 -22.46 10.30
CA ARG A 904 -33.25 -22.51 9.28
C ARG A 904 -32.89 -21.84 7.94
N ARG A 905 -31.98 -20.87 7.99
CA ARG A 905 -31.23 -20.29 6.88
C ARG A 905 -29.82 -20.10 7.40
N PRO A 906 -28.77 -20.61 6.73
CA PRO A 906 -27.46 -20.50 7.32
C PRO A 906 -27.03 -19.05 7.54
N ILE A 907 -26.30 -18.77 8.60
CA ILE A 907 -25.95 -17.42 9.03
C ILE A 907 -24.43 -17.35 9.20
N ILE A 908 -23.81 -16.37 8.56
CA ILE A 908 -22.41 -16.02 8.71
C ILE A 908 -22.34 -14.80 9.63
N HIS A 909 -21.63 -14.91 10.75
CA HIS A 909 -21.62 -13.88 11.80
C HIS A 909 -20.97 -12.55 11.36
N CYS A 910 -19.90 -12.61 10.57
CA CYS A 910 -19.14 -11.47 10.02
C CYS A 910 -18.45 -10.52 11.02
N ASP A 911 -18.68 -10.66 12.32
CA ASP A 911 -17.98 -9.90 13.39
C ASP A 911 -17.52 -10.80 14.54
N LEU A 912 -16.88 -11.92 14.24
CA LEU A 912 -16.42 -12.84 15.28
C LEU A 912 -15.12 -12.30 15.92
N LYS A 913 -15.20 -11.88 17.18
CA LYS A 913 -14.08 -11.37 17.98
C LYS A 913 -14.31 -11.67 19.47
N PRO A 914 -13.26 -11.68 20.32
CA PRO A 914 -13.40 -12.02 21.74
C PRO A 914 -14.41 -11.16 22.50
N SER A 915 -14.59 -9.88 22.14
CA SER A 915 -15.56 -9.00 22.80
C SER A 915 -17.03 -9.32 22.50
N ASN A 916 -17.29 -10.10 21.45
CA ASN A 916 -18.63 -10.56 21.05
C ASN A 916 -18.94 -12.00 21.55
N ILE A 917 -18.01 -12.64 22.25
CA ILE A 917 -18.21 -13.95 22.90
C ILE A 917 -18.51 -13.70 24.38
N LEU A 918 -19.75 -13.93 24.82
CA LEU A 918 -20.20 -13.71 26.20
C LEU A 918 -20.23 -15.00 27.00
N LEU A 919 -19.96 -14.91 28.31
CA LEU A 919 -19.90 -16.07 29.20
C LEU A 919 -21.08 -16.07 30.18
N ASP A 920 -21.80 -17.19 30.22
CA ASP A 920 -22.90 -17.42 31.16
C ASP A 920 -22.38 -17.67 32.60
N ILE A 921 -23.29 -17.95 33.55
CA ILE A 921 -22.93 -18.26 34.96
C ILE A 921 -22.00 -19.48 35.10
N HIS A 922 -21.92 -20.36 34.10
CA HIS A 922 -21.16 -21.60 34.09
C HIS A 922 -19.91 -21.56 33.18
N ILE A 923 -19.54 -20.40 32.61
CA ILE A 923 -18.40 -20.21 31.68
C ILE A 923 -18.62 -20.89 30.32
N ASN A 924 -19.87 -21.18 29.94
CA ASN A 924 -20.16 -21.60 28.56
C ASN A 924 -20.13 -20.38 27.64
N ALA A 925 -19.49 -20.52 26.49
CA ALA A 925 -19.38 -19.45 25.51
C ALA A 925 -20.67 -19.30 24.71
N CYS A 926 -21.20 -18.08 24.67
CA CYS A 926 -22.35 -17.68 23.88
C CYS A 926 -21.97 -16.56 22.91
N LEU A 927 -22.20 -16.76 21.62
CA LEU A 927 -21.93 -15.76 20.59
C LEU A 927 -23.04 -14.69 20.55
N GLY A 928 -22.67 -13.42 20.55
CA GLY A 928 -23.58 -12.27 20.49
C GLY A 928 -23.14 -11.22 19.45
N ASP A 929 -23.97 -10.17 19.30
CA ASP A 929 -23.81 -9.05 18.36
C ASP A 929 -23.87 -9.42 16.87
N PHE A 930 -25.10 -9.54 16.37
CA PHE A 930 -25.38 -9.90 14.98
C PHE A 930 -25.63 -8.66 14.09
N GLY A 931 -25.18 -7.48 14.53
CA GLY A 931 -25.43 -6.19 13.86
C GLY A 931 -24.94 -6.10 12.41
N ILE A 932 -24.03 -6.98 11.99
CA ILE A 932 -23.55 -7.12 10.60
C ILE A 932 -23.62 -8.56 10.06
N ALA A 933 -24.38 -9.44 10.72
CA ALA A 933 -24.52 -10.83 10.34
C ALA A 933 -25.26 -11.01 9.00
N ARG A 934 -25.00 -12.13 8.34
CA ARG A 934 -25.36 -12.39 6.94
C ARG A 934 -26.06 -13.73 6.80
N PHE A 935 -27.21 -13.78 6.14
CA PHE A 935 -27.92 -15.04 5.89
C PHE A 935 -27.48 -15.63 4.55
N TYR A 936 -26.87 -16.79 4.60
CA TYR A 936 -26.80 -17.72 3.50
C TYR A 936 -28.22 -18.09 3.05
N VAL A 937 -28.45 -18.05 1.74
CA VAL A 937 -29.76 -18.34 1.17
C VAL A 937 -29.60 -19.43 0.14
N ASP A 938 -30.08 -20.62 0.49
CA ASP A 938 -30.14 -21.79 -0.39
C ASP A 938 -30.90 -21.44 -1.68
N SER A 939 -30.30 -21.85 -2.79
CA SER A 939 -30.66 -21.47 -4.16
C SER A 939 -32.03 -21.98 -4.62
N LYS A 940 -32.65 -22.92 -3.90
CA LYS A 940 -33.94 -23.54 -4.27
C LYS A 940 -35.20 -22.99 -3.56
N LEU A 941 -35.07 -22.13 -2.55
CA LEU A 941 -36.21 -21.52 -1.82
C LEU A 941 -36.20 -19.97 -1.83
N ARG A 942 -35.44 -19.34 -2.75
CA ARG A 942 -35.37 -17.87 -2.87
C ARG A 942 -36.69 -17.23 -3.34
N THR A 943 -37.48 -16.70 -2.41
CA THR A 943 -38.26 -15.47 -2.67
C THR A 943 -37.34 -14.25 -2.61
N VAL A 944 -37.52 -13.35 -3.57
CA VAL A 944 -36.80 -12.10 -3.80
C VAL A 944 -36.56 -11.33 -2.50
N GLY A 945 -35.29 -11.13 -2.12
CA GLY A 945 -34.94 -10.16 -1.07
C GLY A 945 -33.67 -10.39 -0.28
N ASP A 946 -33.15 -11.62 -0.16
CA ASP A 946 -31.96 -11.87 0.66
C ASP A 946 -30.87 -12.63 -0.10
N SER A 947 -29.73 -11.99 -0.33
CA SER A 947 -28.44 -12.62 -0.11
C SER A 947 -27.34 -11.58 0.06
N SER A 948 -26.71 -11.73 1.21
CA SER A 948 -25.61 -11.01 1.80
C SER A 948 -24.26 -11.20 1.08
N SER A 949 -23.57 -10.09 0.87
CA SER A 949 -22.17 -9.91 0.46
C SER A 949 -21.16 -10.80 1.19
N ILE A 950 -20.29 -11.47 0.45
CA ILE A 950 -18.96 -11.83 0.95
C ILE A 950 -18.16 -10.52 0.99
N ALA A 951 -17.81 -10.08 2.20
CA ALA A 951 -16.82 -9.03 2.44
C ALA A 951 -15.49 -9.72 2.70
N ALA A 952 -14.42 -9.28 2.02
CA ALA A 952 -13.10 -9.27 2.63
C ALA A 952 -13.02 -7.95 3.41
N ASN A 953 -13.04 -8.03 4.74
CA ASN A 953 -12.67 -6.93 5.62
C ASN A 953 -11.21 -7.14 6.02
N GLY A 954 -10.36 -6.19 5.67
CA GLY A 954 -8.91 -6.14 5.92
C GLY A 954 -8.29 -4.90 5.25
N THR A 955 -7.17 -4.41 5.77
CA THR A 955 -6.54 -3.13 5.36
C THR A 955 -5.74 -3.25 4.04
N LEU A 956 -5.72 -2.17 3.24
CA LEU A 956 -5.21 -2.12 1.85
C LEU A 956 -3.71 -2.47 1.70
N GLY A 957 -3.37 -3.44 0.84
CA GLY A 957 -1.99 -3.87 0.51
C GLY A 957 -1.77 -5.39 0.56
N TYR A 958 -2.56 -6.08 1.38
CA TYR A 958 -2.67 -7.54 1.43
C TYR A 958 -4.06 -7.95 0.89
N MET A 959 -4.14 -8.21 -0.41
CA MET A 959 -5.23 -9.02 -0.95
C MET A 959 -4.68 -10.42 -1.19
N ALA A 960 -4.89 -11.31 -0.23
CA ALA A 960 -4.95 -12.73 -0.55
C ALA A 960 -6.30 -12.99 -1.24
N PRO A 961 -6.38 -13.94 -2.19
CA PRO A 961 -7.66 -14.34 -2.76
C PRO A 961 -8.53 -14.99 -1.67
N GLY A 962 -9.70 -14.43 -1.40
CA GLY A 962 -10.78 -15.18 -0.78
C GLY A 962 -11.42 -16.05 -1.86
N ILE A 963 -11.52 -17.36 -1.58
CA ILE A 963 -11.98 -18.45 -2.45
C ILE A 963 -13.13 -18.06 -3.38
#